data_AF-A0A2I2GEK0-F1
#
_entry.id   AF-A0A2I2GEK0-F1
#
_cell.length_a   1.000
_cell.length_b   1.000
_cell.length_c   1.000
_cell.angle_alpha   90.00
_cell.angle_beta   90.00
_cell.angle_gamma   90.00
#
_symmetry.space_group_name_H-M   'P 1'
#
loop_
_entity.id
_entity.type
_entity.pdbx_description
1 polymer ?
#
loop_
_entity_poly.entity_id
_entity_poly.type
_entity_poly.pdbx_seq_one_letter_code
_entity_poly.pdbx_strand_id
1 'polypeptide(L)'
;MPFAQAKCVPDIPCVRVRSEGHARNNTSNLSRTANVSPRRYDFSMDPRTGGRAVCSGMFVLVLCLASIIYLWLAPAVAELETCLPTTPDSLVLFAMKLVNRVLAAFLAANSLLQTCLAQSTDAEAYTDSETGITFDTWTVPKSTTAGGLTFGLALPSDALDKDANEFLGYLSCASGDEEGTGWCGVALGGSMNSNLLVMAYPYEDSVLTSLRFSTGYATPDVYAGDANITQVTSRINATHYTVLFRCENCLSWDHEGQTGNVSTSSGKFVIGWAQASDSPGDPACPDEISLKQHTGQGIWVANFDENIASESYSDWVKKANQTVPGECSGDGGGGNEPEPVPVPSNATYDYIVVGGGAAGIPLADRLSEAGHSVLLIEKGPPSSGRWGGTTKPAWLDGTNLTRFDVPGLCNEIWVDSDGIACNDIDQMAGCVLGGGTAVNAGLWWRPNSADWDENFPDGWQSSDMQAPAERLFSRIPGSHHPSTDGKLYYQQGPNLIANGLEKAGWQSTTFNEAPEKKNRTYGHAPFMFSNGERGGPMATYLVSASARDNFDLWTNTTVKRVVRNGGRITGVEVEAFMDGGYKGTVNVTASTGRVILSAGTFGSPRILMRSGIGPTDQLEKVKNSTDGPDMIAESQWIKLPVGENLIDHTNTDLVATHSKVVWYDFYGAYDDPIKSDAESYLNNRTGILAQAAPNIGPLFFDQITGSDGVVRQIQWQARVEGGHETPDGHAVTISQYLGRGLTSRGRMTLTTGLDTVVSTLPYLRDQNDVDAVIQGIKNLQNALKGTGLNWTYPAPNTTVEEFVNNMPINAGTRRANHWMGTCKMGTDDGRNDGTSVVDTNTKVYGTENLYVVDASIFPGMITTNPSAYIVTVAEHAATKILGGQNSQTQTQQTGQRKWKHGHGHY
;
A
#
# COMPACT_ATOMS: atom_id res chain seq x y z
N MET A 1 4.45 2.92 59.26
CA MET A 1 5.06 2.25 60.43
C MET A 1 4.13 2.38 61.63
N PRO A 2 4.19 1.49 62.64
CA PRO A 2 4.68 0.09 62.70
C PRO A 2 3.58 -0.83 63.33
N PHE A 3 3.69 -2.11 63.77
CA PHE A 3 4.55 -3.31 63.56
C PHE A 3 3.55 -4.47 63.26
N ALA A 4 3.81 -5.60 62.60
CA ALA A 4 4.99 -6.46 62.34
C ALA A 4 5.33 -7.52 63.42
N GLN A 5 5.28 -8.81 63.02
CA GLN A 5 6.10 -9.98 63.46
C GLN A 5 5.60 -11.22 62.68
N ALA A 6 6.36 -12.06 61.95
CA ALA A 6 7.79 -12.33 61.73
C ALA A 6 8.45 -13.42 62.61
N LYS A 7 8.71 -14.59 61.98
CA LYS A 7 9.72 -15.63 62.28
C LYS A 7 9.96 -16.46 60.99
N CYS A 8 11.12 -17.04 60.66
CA CYS A 8 12.53 -16.85 61.07
C CYS A 8 13.43 -17.49 59.98
N VAL A 9 14.67 -17.02 59.82
CA VAL A 9 15.76 -17.65 59.03
C VAL A 9 17.00 -17.71 59.93
N PRO A 10 17.95 -18.66 59.75
CA PRO A 10 19.13 -18.44 58.88
C PRO A 10 19.48 -19.71 58.05
N ASP A 11 20.57 -19.86 57.28
CA ASP A 11 21.78 -19.04 57.06
C ASP A 11 22.36 -19.26 55.64
N ILE A 12 23.49 -18.61 55.30
CA ILE A 12 24.25 -18.77 54.04
C ILE A 12 25.73 -19.11 54.34
N PRO A 13 26.42 -19.88 53.48
CA PRO A 13 27.82 -19.51 53.16
C PRO A 13 28.15 -19.54 51.65
N CYS A 14 29.28 -18.92 51.30
CA CYS A 14 29.59 -18.45 49.95
C CYS A 14 30.76 -19.17 49.24
N VAL A 15 30.66 -19.24 47.90
CA VAL A 15 31.75 -18.97 46.91
C VAL A 15 32.84 -20.03 46.60
N ARG A 16 33.28 -19.99 45.32
CA ARG A 16 34.52 -20.50 44.65
C ARG A 16 34.58 -21.93 44.08
N VAL A 17 34.41 -21.97 42.76
CA VAL A 17 35.36 -22.49 41.73
C VAL A 17 36.54 -23.35 42.23
N ARG A 18 36.69 -24.54 41.65
CA ARG A 18 38.01 -25.13 41.35
C ARG A 18 37.99 -26.12 40.18
N SER A 19 39.15 -26.23 39.53
CA SER A 19 39.50 -27.17 38.45
C SER A 19 40.49 -28.24 38.97
N GLU A 20 40.96 -29.12 38.06
CA GLU A 20 42.00 -30.17 38.26
C GLU A 20 41.53 -31.40 39.08
N GLY A 21 41.78 -32.66 38.70
CA GLY A 21 42.51 -33.23 37.55
C GLY A 21 43.71 -34.10 37.96
N HIS A 22 43.64 -35.42 37.73
CA HIS A 22 44.74 -36.42 37.73
C HIS A 22 44.29 -37.58 36.79
N ALA A 23 45.06 -38.18 35.86
CA ALA A 23 46.46 -38.65 35.82
C ALA A 23 46.65 -40.02 36.54
N ARG A 24 47.35 -41.04 36.01
CA ARG A 24 48.08 -41.25 34.71
C ARG A 24 48.42 -42.76 34.52
N ASN A 25 49.24 -43.08 33.49
CA ASN A 25 50.08 -44.31 33.27
C ASN A 25 49.52 -45.45 32.38
N ASN A 26 50.29 -46.08 31.45
CA ASN A 26 51.60 -45.69 30.87
C ASN A 26 51.96 -46.42 29.54
N THR A 27 52.97 -45.89 28.80
CA THR A 27 53.76 -46.48 27.67
C THR A 27 53.04 -46.79 26.33
N SER A 28 53.58 -46.60 25.11
CA SER A 28 54.75 -45.87 24.53
C SER A 28 54.63 -45.91 22.96
N ASN A 29 55.49 -45.40 22.05
CA ASN A 29 56.81 -44.74 22.07
C ASN A 29 57.16 -43.97 20.75
N LEU A 30 58.30 -43.25 20.74
CA LEU A 30 59.24 -42.89 19.63
C LEU A 30 58.79 -42.27 18.26
N SER A 31 59.01 -40.96 18.13
CA SER A 31 59.92 -40.29 17.14
C SER A 31 59.50 -39.81 15.71
N ARG A 32 59.81 -38.50 15.48
CA ARG A 32 60.42 -37.82 14.29
C ARG A 32 59.64 -37.52 12.96
N THR A 33 59.38 -36.21 12.79
CA THR A 33 59.64 -35.32 11.62
C THR A 33 59.03 -35.56 10.23
N ALA A 34 58.11 -34.65 9.88
CA ALA A 34 57.70 -34.09 8.58
C ALA A 34 58.47 -34.40 7.27
N ASN A 35 57.70 -34.64 6.19
CA ASN A 35 57.87 -34.00 4.86
C ASN A 35 56.75 -34.43 3.87
N VAL A 36 56.00 -33.49 3.29
CA VAL A 36 55.27 -33.66 2.00
C VAL A 36 55.24 -32.31 1.28
N SER A 37 55.48 -32.30 -0.04
CA SER A 37 55.39 -31.13 -0.92
C SER A 37 54.46 -31.40 -2.11
N PRO A 38 53.77 -30.38 -2.66
CA PRO A 38 52.95 -30.53 -3.86
C PRO A 38 53.80 -30.49 -5.14
N ARG A 39 53.29 -31.08 -6.23
CA ARG A 39 53.80 -30.91 -7.60
C ARG A 39 52.70 -30.49 -8.56
N ARG A 40 53.10 -29.80 -9.63
CA ARG A 40 52.26 -29.25 -10.70
C ARG A 40 51.80 -30.31 -11.70
N TYR A 41 50.86 -29.91 -12.55
CA TYR A 41 51.02 -30.06 -14.00
C TYR A 41 50.96 -28.68 -14.66
N ASP A 42 51.75 -28.49 -15.73
CA ASP A 42 51.82 -27.24 -16.50
C ASP A 42 51.03 -27.37 -17.82
N PHE A 43 50.73 -26.24 -18.47
CA PHE A 43 50.43 -26.15 -19.91
C PHE A 43 51.29 -25.05 -20.54
N SER A 44 51.65 -25.21 -21.81
CA SER A 44 52.77 -24.50 -22.46
C SER A 44 52.36 -23.53 -23.59
N MET A 45 53.11 -22.45 -23.76
CA MET A 45 53.22 -21.69 -25.01
C MET A 45 54.67 -21.32 -25.30
N ASP A 46 55.03 -21.27 -26.58
CA ASP A 46 56.35 -20.89 -27.15
C ASP A 46 56.13 -20.41 -28.62
N PRO A 47 57.05 -19.72 -29.32
CA PRO A 47 57.08 -18.27 -29.26
C PRO A 47 57.19 -17.58 -30.64
N ARG A 48 57.06 -16.24 -30.66
CA ARG A 48 57.90 -15.36 -31.50
C ARG A 48 57.80 -13.87 -31.15
N THR A 49 58.96 -13.24 -30.94
CA THR A 49 59.34 -11.83 -31.23
C THR A 49 58.29 -10.71 -31.09
N GLY A 50 58.48 -9.66 -30.29
CA GLY A 50 59.59 -9.32 -29.37
C GLY A 50 59.66 -7.82 -29.07
N GLY A 51 60.08 -7.44 -27.86
CA GLY A 51 60.18 -6.04 -27.42
C GLY A 51 61.05 -5.89 -26.17
N ARG A 52 61.61 -4.70 -25.91
CA ARG A 52 62.54 -4.45 -24.78
C ARG A 52 61.84 -3.82 -23.58
N ALA A 53 62.32 -4.13 -22.38
CA ALA A 53 61.75 -3.66 -21.12
C ALA A 53 62.30 -2.30 -20.67
N VAL A 54 61.45 -1.48 -20.03
CA VAL A 54 61.86 -0.42 -19.09
C VAL A 54 60.83 -0.37 -17.93
N CYS A 55 61.23 -0.84 -16.74
CA CYS A 55 60.46 -0.68 -15.50
C CYS A 55 61.38 -0.19 -14.37
N SER A 56 61.84 1.07 -14.47
CA SER A 56 62.61 1.76 -13.44
C SER A 56 62.27 3.25 -13.44
N GLY A 57 61.57 3.74 -12.41
CA GLY A 57 61.29 5.17 -12.24
C GLY A 57 60.26 5.52 -11.16
N MET A 58 59.18 4.73 -11.07
CA MET A 58 58.00 5.08 -10.25
C MET A 58 58.23 5.06 -8.72
N PHE A 59 59.32 4.43 -8.24
CA PHE A 59 59.61 4.30 -6.80
C PHE A 59 60.32 5.51 -6.17
N VAL A 60 60.83 6.46 -6.98
CA VAL A 60 61.58 7.63 -6.47
C VAL A 60 60.65 8.82 -6.21
N LEU A 61 59.61 9.01 -7.03
CA LEU A 61 58.72 10.18 -6.96
C LEU A 61 57.92 10.25 -5.65
N VAL A 62 57.47 9.09 -5.16
CA VAL A 62 56.61 8.96 -3.96
C VAL A 62 57.32 9.44 -2.69
N LEU A 63 58.64 9.23 -2.58
CA LEU A 63 59.42 9.62 -1.40
C LEU A 63 59.69 11.14 -1.36
N CYS A 64 59.84 11.80 -2.51
CA CYS A 64 60.03 13.25 -2.58
C CYS A 64 58.77 14.03 -2.14
N LEU A 65 57.58 13.60 -2.56
CA LEU A 65 56.32 14.28 -2.22
C LEU A 65 56.03 14.25 -0.70
N ALA A 66 56.28 13.11 -0.04
CA ALA A 66 56.12 12.98 1.41
C ALA A 66 57.04 13.95 2.19
N SER A 67 58.25 14.21 1.70
CA SER A 67 59.19 15.14 2.34
C SER A 67 58.79 16.61 2.22
N ILE A 68 58.14 17.00 1.13
CA ILE A 68 57.70 18.39 0.88
C ILE A 68 56.52 18.76 1.79
N ILE A 69 55.54 17.87 1.95
CA ILE A 69 54.35 18.09 2.79
C ILE A 69 54.76 18.28 4.27
N TYR A 70 55.76 17.53 4.75
CA TYR A 70 56.23 17.62 6.13
C TYR A 70 56.93 18.96 6.45
N LEU A 71 57.51 19.63 5.44
CA LEU A 71 58.15 20.94 5.59
C LEU A 71 57.15 22.12 5.52
N TRP A 72 55.98 21.94 4.90
CA TRP A 72 54.98 23.00 4.72
C TRP A 72 54.10 23.25 5.96
N LEU A 73 53.90 22.22 6.81
CA LEU A 73 53.02 22.30 7.99
C LEU A 73 53.74 22.76 9.28
N ALA A 74 55.07 22.88 9.26
CA ALA A 74 55.88 23.23 10.43
C ALA A 74 55.56 24.60 11.09
N PRO A 75 55.16 25.68 10.38
CA PRO A 75 54.94 26.99 11.02
C PRO A 75 53.65 27.11 11.84
N ALA A 76 52.66 26.24 11.63
CA ALA A 76 51.29 26.45 12.11
C ALA A 76 51.02 26.00 13.57
N VAL A 77 52.06 25.66 14.33
CA VAL A 77 51.95 25.08 15.70
C VAL A 77 52.76 25.88 16.72
N ALA A 78 52.89 27.20 16.51
CA ALA A 78 53.73 28.09 17.30
C ALA A 78 53.03 29.34 17.85
N GLU A 79 51.69 29.42 17.78
CA GLU A 79 50.95 30.57 18.33
C GLU A 79 49.50 30.20 18.71
N LEU A 80 49.31 29.47 19.82
CA LEU A 80 47.97 29.19 20.40
C LEU A 80 47.99 28.77 21.89
N GLU A 81 48.89 29.34 22.70
CA GLU A 81 48.80 29.23 24.16
C GLU A 81 47.80 30.26 24.72
N THR A 82 46.55 29.85 24.97
CA THR A 82 45.70 30.23 26.15
C THR A 82 44.28 29.68 26.01
N CYS A 83 43.52 29.65 27.11
CA CYS A 83 42.08 29.34 27.18
C CYS A 83 41.65 27.89 26.86
N LEU A 84 41.94 26.96 27.77
CA LEU A 84 41.25 25.66 27.87
C LEU A 84 39.90 25.78 28.61
N PRO A 85 38.84 25.11 28.13
CA PRO A 85 37.79 24.53 28.97
C PRO A 85 38.08 23.04 29.24
N THR A 86 37.77 22.56 30.45
CA THR A 86 38.15 21.21 30.91
C THR A 86 37.01 20.18 30.81
N THR A 87 37.11 19.22 29.87
CA THR A 87 36.43 17.90 29.92
C THR A 87 37.04 16.92 28.91
N PRO A 88 37.01 15.59 29.13
CA PRO A 88 37.63 14.61 28.22
C PRO A 88 36.97 14.50 26.84
N ASP A 89 35.64 14.64 26.77
CA ASP A 89 34.85 14.31 25.58
C ASP A 89 35.12 15.23 24.38
N SER A 90 35.56 16.46 24.66
CA SER A 90 35.92 17.47 23.66
C SER A 90 37.07 17.03 22.74
N LEU A 91 38.01 16.21 23.22
CA LEU A 91 39.12 15.71 22.38
C LEU A 91 38.66 14.69 21.35
N VAL A 92 37.75 13.78 21.75
CA VAL A 92 37.27 12.69 20.88
C VAL A 92 36.47 13.28 19.71
N LEU A 93 35.60 14.25 19.98
CA LEU A 93 34.78 14.91 18.97
C LEU A 93 35.61 15.71 17.95
N PHE A 94 36.75 16.28 18.39
CA PHE A 94 37.68 16.99 17.50
C PHE A 94 38.48 16.01 16.64
N ALA A 95 38.98 14.92 17.22
CA ALA A 95 39.70 13.87 16.50
C ALA A 95 38.84 13.21 15.41
N MET A 96 37.59 12.87 15.71
CA MET A 96 36.67 12.29 14.71
C MET A 96 36.34 13.26 13.56
N LYS A 97 36.18 14.56 13.85
CA LYS A 97 35.99 15.59 12.80
C LYS A 97 37.24 15.77 11.92
N LEU A 98 38.44 15.62 12.48
CA LEU A 98 39.69 15.65 11.70
C LEU A 98 39.83 14.40 10.82
N VAL A 99 39.58 13.20 11.36
CA VAL A 99 39.63 11.93 10.61
C VAL A 99 38.62 11.93 9.46
N ASN A 100 37.38 12.37 9.68
CA ASN A 100 36.37 12.44 8.62
C ASN A 100 36.74 13.45 7.52
N ARG A 101 37.40 14.57 7.86
CA ARG A 101 37.90 15.53 6.86
C ARG A 101 39.09 14.97 6.05
N VAL A 102 39.97 14.18 6.67
CA VAL A 102 41.06 13.50 5.97
C VAL A 102 40.53 12.36 5.08
N LEU A 103 39.54 11.59 5.53
CA LEU A 103 38.87 10.59 4.69
C LEU A 103 38.14 11.22 3.50
N ALA A 104 37.42 12.33 3.71
CA ALA A 104 36.77 13.08 2.63
C ALA A 104 37.79 13.59 1.61
N ALA A 105 38.94 14.10 2.06
CA ALA A 105 40.03 14.52 1.17
C ALA A 105 40.65 13.34 0.39
N PHE A 106 40.80 12.16 1.01
CA PHE A 106 41.29 10.96 0.32
C PHE A 106 40.28 10.39 -0.69
N LEU A 107 38.98 10.46 -0.40
CA LEU A 107 37.92 10.08 -1.34
C LEU A 107 37.87 11.05 -2.53
N ALA A 108 37.91 12.36 -2.28
CA ALA A 108 37.98 13.39 -3.33
C ALA A 108 39.25 13.29 -4.19
N ALA A 109 40.38 12.87 -3.61
CA ALA A 109 41.62 12.60 -4.35
C ALA A 109 41.51 11.35 -5.24
N ASN A 110 40.77 10.31 -4.82
CA ASN A 110 40.55 9.12 -5.64
C ASN A 110 39.65 9.40 -6.86
N SER A 111 38.67 10.30 -6.75
CA SER A 111 37.85 10.75 -7.90
C SER A 111 38.64 11.57 -8.93
N LEU A 112 39.82 12.09 -8.58
CA LEU A 112 40.71 12.82 -9.51
C LEU A 112 41.70 11.91 -10.27
N LEU A 113 41.58 10.58 -10.11
CA LEU A 113 42.37 9.58 -10.83
C LEU A 113 41.48 8.68 -11.71
N GLN A 114 40.56 9.30 -12.48
CA GLN A 114 39.97 8.63 -13.63
C GLN A 114 41.06 8.24 -14.64
N THR A 115 40.92 7.06 -15.23
CA THR A 115 41.83 6.58 -16.28
C THR A 115 41.63 7.37 -17.56
N CYS A 116 42.66 8.06 -18.04
CA CYS A 116 42.72 8.58 -19.41
C CYS A 116 42.78 7.42 -20.42
N LEU A 117 41.63 6.78 -20.67
CA LEU A 117 41.38 6.01 -21.87
C LEU A 117 41.18 7.01 -23.03
N ALA A 118 41.72 6.70 -24.21
CA ALA A 118 41.74 7.63 -25.32
C ALA A 118 40.32 7.85 -25.90
N GLN A 119 39.71 8.97 -25.52
CA GLN A 119 38.52 9.53 -26.16
C GLN A 119 38.96 10.37 -27.37
N SER A 120 38.26 10.26 -28.49
CA SER A 120 38.59 11.04 -29.70
C SER A 120 38.16 12.49 -29.51
N THR A 121 39.12 13.41 -29.37
CA THR A 121 38.82 14.84 -29.33
C THR A 121 38.26 15.37 -30.65
N ASP A 122 38.52 14.64 -31.73
CA ASP A 122 38.27 15.07 -33.10
C ASP A 122 36.91 14.50 -33.55
N ALA A 123 36.16 15.31 -34.29
CA ALA A 123 34.78 15.02 -34.70
C ALA A 123 34.67 13.84 -35.67
N GLU A 124 33.51 13.19 -35.66
CA GLU A 124 33.04 12.30 -36.73
C GLU A 124 31.81 12.92 -37.40
N ALA A 125 31.90 13.25 -38.69
CA ALA A 125 30.80 13.83 -39.45
C ALA A 125 29.66 12.82 -39.67
N TYR A 126 28.47 13.15 -39.15
CA TYR A 126 27.25 12.34 -39.24
C TYR A 126 26.15 13.09 -40.00
N THR A 127 25.69 12.55 -41.12
CA THR A 127 24.49 13.03 -41.81
C THR A 127 23.28 12.18 -41.41
N ASP A 128 22.30 12.79 -40.74
CA ASP A 128 21.04 12.13 -40.41
C ASP A 128 20.25 11.81 -41.70
N SER A 129 19.90 10.54 -41.89
CA SER A 129 19.37 10.04 -43.17
C SER A 129 17.92 10.45 -43.47
N GLU A 130 17.20 10.95 -42.47
CA GLU A 130 15.80 11.38 -42.59
C GLU A 130 15.72 12.88 -42.88
N THR A 131 16.45 13.67 -42.11
CA THR A 131 16.45 15.13 -42.18
C THR A 131 17.48 15.68 -43.17
N GLY A 132 18.54 14.93 -43.50
CA GLY A 132 19.65 15.40 -44.35
C GLY A 132 20.46 16.54 -43.73
N ILE A 133 20.51 16.60 -42.40
CA ILE A 133 21.35 17.53 -41.62
C ILE A 133 22.67 16.82 -41.31
N THR A 134 23.80 17.49 -41.56
CA THR A 134 25.13 17.00 -41.14
C THR A 134 25.53 17.68 -39.84
N PHE A 135 26.02 16.89 -38.89
CA PHE A 135 26.56 17.33 -37.61
C PHE A 135 28.01 16.84 -37.48
N ASP A 136 28.85 17.62 -36.80
CA ASP A 136 30.02 17.06 -36.10
C ASP A 136 29.49 16.25 -34.91
N THR A 137 29.96 15.03 -34.71
CA THR A 137 29.57 14.19 -33.56
C THR A 137 30.75 13.66 -32.77
N TRP A 138 30.52 13.42 -31.48
CA TRP A 138 31.48 12.81 -30.57
C TRP A 138 30.77 11.72 -29.74
N THR A 139 31.33 10.51 -29.76
CA THR A 139 30.69 9.32 -29.17
C THR A 139 31.42 8.83 -27.93
N VAL A 140 30.73 8.84 -26.79
CA VAL A 140 31.13 8.17 -25.56
C VAL A 140 30.89 6.66 -25.73
N PRO A 141 31.95 5.83 -25.68
CA PRO A 141 31.83 4.40 -25.99
C PRO A 141 31.13 3.61 -24.88
N LYS A 142 30.59 2.44 -25.25
CA LYS A 142 29.92 1.47 -24.35
C LYS A 142 30.80 0.94 -23.20
N SER A 143 32.10 1.21 -23.23
CA SER A 143 33.06 0.94 -22.15
C SER A 143 33.09 2.02 -21.06
N THR A 144 32.43 3.16 -21.28
CA THR A 144 32.48 4.35 -20.42
C THR A 144 31.10 4.74 -19.88
N THR A 145 30.03 4.46 -20.62
CA THR A 145 28.64 4.51 -20.12
C THR A 145 27.84 3.32 -20.67
N ALA A 146 26.81 2.89 -19.96
CA ALA A 146 25.92 1.81 -20.42
C ALA A 146 25.24 2.23 -21.73
N GLY A 147 25.19 1.32 -22.71
CA GLY A 147 24.64 1.55 -24.06
C GLY A 147 25.43 2.53 -24.94
N GLY A 148 26.21 3.45 -24.38
CA GLY A 148 26.90 4.53 -25.08
C GLY A 148 26.10 5.85 -25.04
N LEU A 149 26.71 6.93 -25.53
CA LEU A 149 26.07 8.24 -25.69
C LEU A 149 26.76 8.98 -26.84
N THR A 150 26.01 9.53 -27.79
CA THR A 150 26.54 10.42 -28.84
C THR A 150 25.87 11.78 -28.72
N PHE A 151 26.69 12.83 -28.74
CA PHE A 151 26.21 14.20 -28.93
C PHE A 151 26.80 14.76 -30.23
N GLY A 152 26.11 15.72 -30.84
CA GLY A 152 26.58 16.40 -32.04
C GLY A 152 26.05 17.82 -32.19
N LEU A 153 26.77 18.61 -32.99
CA LEU A 153 26.46 20.01 -33.25
C LEU A 153 26.57 20.32 -34.75
N ALA A 154 25.72 21.23 -35.21
CA ALA A 154 25.86 21.94 -36.47
C ALA A 154 25.56 23.43 -36.24
N LEU A 155 26.24 24.30 -37.00
CA LEU A 155 26.35 25.73 -36.75
C LEU A 155 26.14 26.56 -38.04
N PRO A 156 25.81 27.86 -37.91
CA PRO A 156 25.83 28.82 -39.01
C PRO A 156 27.16 28.84 -39.78
N SER A 157 27.13 29.21 -41.07
CA SER A 157 28.35 29.27 -41.89
C SER A 157 29.37 30.32 -41.46
N ASP A 158 28.98 31.36 -40.70
CA ASP A 158 29.90 32.34 -40.11
C ASP A 158 30.43 31.95 -38.72
N ALA A 159 29.99 30.81 -38.15
CA ALA A 159 30.20 30.47 -36.74
C ALA A 159 31.68 30.18 -36.35
N LEU A 160 32.55 29.91 -37.31
CA LEU A 160 34.00 29.73 -37.09
C LEU A 160 34.78 31.05 -37.15
N ASP A 161 34.27 32.07 -37.86
CA ASP A 161 34.85 33.42 -37.91
C ASP A 161 34.29 34.35 -36.82
N LYS A 162 33.09 34.07 -36.32
CA LYS A 162 32.33 34.87 -35.36
C LYS A 162 31.51 33.97 -34.46
N ASP A 163 31.42 34.30 -33.16
CA ASP A 163 30.61 33.51 -32.23
C ASP A 163 29.11 33.53 -32.59
N ALA A 164 28.52 32.34 -32.67
CA ALA A 164 27.10 32.12 -32.86
C ALA A 164 26.35 32.14 -31.50
N ASN A 165 25.05 32.48 -31.51
CA ASN A 165 24.17 32.38 -30.34
C ASN A 165 23.33 31.09 -30.32
N GLU A 166 23.19 30.41 -31.46
CA GLU A 166 22.36 29.21 -31.63
C GLU A 166 23.13 28.05 -32.28
N PHE A 167 22.61 26.83 -32.12
CA PHE A 167 23.10 25.63 -32.82
C PHE A 167 21.96 24.64 -33.11
N LEU A 168 22.20 23.73 -34.05
CA LEU A 168 21.42 22.51 -34.21
C LEU A 168 22.13 21.38 -33.44
N GLY A 169 21.44 20.80 -32.47
CA GLY A 169 21.92 19.71 -31.62
C GLY A 169 21.42 18.34 -32.07
N TYR A 170 22.27 17.34 -31.91
CA TYR A 170 21.96 15.92 -32.00
C TYR A 170 22.26 15.25 -30.66
N LEU A 171 21.33 14.46 -30.15
CA LEU A 171 21.56 13.53 -29.03
C LEU A 171 21.08 12.14 -29.44
N SER A 172 21.88 11.13 -29.13
CA SER A 172 21.55 9.71 -29.26
C SER A 172 22.02 9.00 -27.99
N CYS A 173 21.06 8.63 -27.15
CA CYS A 173 21.26 8.24 -25.77
C CYS A 173 20.79 6.79 -25.56
N ALA A 174 21.41 6.08 -24.62
CA ALA A 174 21.08 4.69 -24.36
C ALA A 174 19.71 4.51 -23.68
N SER A 175 19.06 3.37 -23.96
CA SER A 175 17.87 2.91 -23.23
C SER A 175 17.99 1.42 -22.85
N GLY A 176 17.21 0.98 -21.87
CA GLY A 176 17.22 -0.40 -21.36
C GLY A 176 16.30 -1.38 -22.09
N ASP A 177 15.32 -0.88 -22.83
CA ASP A 177 14.12 -1.62 -23.28
C ASP A 177 13.47 -0.96 -24.51
N GLU A 178 12.31 -1.50 -24.94
CA GLU A 178 11.51 -1.00 -26.07
C GLU A 178 10.57 0.16 -25.70
N GLU A 179 10.35 0.45 -24.41
CA GLU A 179 9.43 1.49 -23.93
C GLU A 179 10.13 2.86 -23.82
N GLY A 180 11.46 2.86 -23.67
CA GLY A 180 12.25 4.07 -23.53
C GLY A 180 12.43 4.43 -22.06
N THR A 181 13.40 3.82 -21.42
CA THR A 181 13.90 4.19 -20.09
C THR A 181 15.19 5.02 -20.13
N GLY A 182 15.41 5.83 -19.09
CA GLY A 182 16.64 6.57 -18.81
C GLY A 182 16.56 8.08 -19.06
N TRP A 183 17.67 8.78 -18.81
CA TRP A 183 17.86 10.18 -19.23
C TRP A 183 19.32 10.47 -19.57
N CYS A 184 19.56 11.48 -20.40
CA CYS A 184 20.88 11.95 -20.77
C CYS A 184 20.95 13.48 -20.79
N GLY A 185 22.16 14.03 -20.76
CA GLY A 185 22.32 15.47 -20.94
C GLY A 185 23.76 15.90 -21.17
N VAL A 186 23.91 17.14 -21.65
CA VAL A 186 25.20 17.80 -21.89
C VAL A 186 25.27 19.14 -21.18
N ALA A 187 26.45 19.48 -20.66
CA ALA A 187 26.75 20.77 -20.03
C ALA A 187 27.63 21.59 -20.98
N LEU A 188 27.09 22.68 -21.53
CA LEU A 188 27.72 23.38 -22.66
C LEU A 188 29.07 24.04 -22.31
N GLY A 189 29.28 24.42 -21.05
CA GLY A 189 30.56 24.95 -20.53
C GLY A 189 31.42 23.92 -19.76
N GLY A 190 31.17 22.62 -19.90
CA GLY A 190 32.03 21.56 -19.38
C GLY A 190 31.63 21.02 -18.00
N SER A 191 31.52 21.88 -16.98
CA SER A 191 31.07 21.46 -15.64
C SER A 191 29.55 21.49 -15.50
N MET A 192 29.00 20.65 -14.61
CA MET A 192 27.57 20.71 -14.22
C MET A 192 27.19 22.08 -13.63
N ASN A 193 28.09 22.70 -12.87
CA ASN A 193 27.81 23.93 -12.15
C ASN A 193 28.09 25.16 -13.03
N SER A 194 27.23 26.18 -12.89
CA SER A 194 27.28 27.51 -13.52
C SER A 194 27.27 27.54 -15.06
N ASN A 195 26.89 26.44 -15.70
CA ASN A 195 26.75 26.31 -17.16
C ASN A 195 25.31 25.90 -17.53
N LEU A 196 24.88 26.26 -18.74
CA LEU A 196 23.62 25.76 -19.29
C LEU A 196 23.71 24.25 -19.55
N LEU A 197 22.70 23.52 -19.06
CA LEU A 197 22.53 22.09 -19.21
C LEU A 197 21.38 21.81 -20.18
N VAL A 198 21.62 20.97 -21.18
CA VAL A 198 20.59 20.46 -22.10
C VAL A 198 20.35 19.00 -21.78
N MET A 199 19.14 18.66 -21.35
CA MET A 199 18.72 17.29 -21.00
C MET A 199 17.73 16.75 -22.03
N ALA A 200 17.77 15.44 -22.28
CA ALA A 200 16.78 14.72 -23.08
C ALA A 200 16.42 13.38 -22.42
N TYR A 201 15.14 13.00 -22.47
CA TYR A 201 14.63 11.73 -21.96
C TYR A 201 13.35 11.30 -22.70
N PRO A 202 13.10 10.00 -22.89
CA PRO A 202 11.86 9.47 -23.46
C PRO A 202 10.66 9.62 -22.51
N TYR A 203 9.48 9.88 -23.08
CA TYR A 203 8.18 9.83 -22.42
C TYR A 203 7.10 9.51 -23.46
N GLU A 204 6.37 8.41 -23.27
CA GLU A 204 5.45 7.83 -24.28
C GLU A 204 6.14 7.69 -25.65
N ASP A 205 5.45 7.99 -26.76
CA ASP A 205 5.99 7.92 -28.12
C ASP A 205 6.98 9.07 -28.47
N SER A 206 7.42 9.88 -27.50
CA SER A 206 8.20 11.12 -27.73
C SER A 206 9.46 11.23 -26.87
N VAL A 207 10.44 12.02 -27.33
CA VAL A 207 11.56 12.45 -26.47
C VAL A 207 11.29 13.86 -25.98
N LEU A 208 11.23 14.06 -24.67
CA LEU A 208 11.14 15.36 -24.02
C LEU A 208 12.54 15.93 -23.76
N THR A 209 12.61 17.26 -23.65
CA THR A 209 13.85 18.00 -23.44
C THR A 209 13.66 19.07 -22.38
N SER A 210 14.63 19.25 -21.49
CA SER A 210 14.59 20.24 -20.41
C SER A 210 15.88 21.06 -20.39
N LEU A 211 15.75 22.39 -20.32
CA LEU A 211 16.86 23.32 -20.11
C LEU A 211 17.04 23.54 -18.60
N ARG A 212 18.22 23.21 -18.11
CA ARG A 212 18.53 23.20 -16.67
C ARG A 212 19.78 23.99 -16.35
N PHE A 213 19.91 24.43 -15.10
CA PHE A 213 21.07 25.12 -14.58
C PHE A 213 21.36 24.60 -13.17
N SER A 214 22.62 24.63 -12.72
CA SER A 214 22.93 24.31 -11.33
C SER A 214 23.96 25.22 -10.71
N THR A 215 23.72 25.61 -9.47
CA THR A 215 24.64 26.42 -8.65
C THR A 215 25.56 25.54 -7.79
N GLY A 216 25.32 24.22 -7.75
CA GLY A 216 26.01 23.26 -6.89
C GLY A 216 25.94 21.83 -7.43
N TYR A 217 26.36 20.85 -6.62
CA TYR A 217 26.22 19.43 -6.95
C TYR A 217 24.94 18.84 -6.34
N ALA A 218 23.81 19.46 -6.69
CA ALA A 218 22.45 19.07 -6.32
C ALA A 218 21.58 18.99 -7.58
N THR A 219 20.34 18.51 -7.47
CA THR A 219 19.37 18.50 -8.57
C THR A 219 19.29 19.89 -9.22
N PRO A 220 19.38 20.01 -10.56
CA PRO A 220 19.46 21.29 -11.23
C PRO A 220 18.09 21.95 -11.42
N ASP A 221 18.04 23.26 -11.22
CA ASP A 221 16.87 24.11 -11.37
C ASP A 221 16.50 24.33 -12.85
N VAL A 222 15.27 24.74 -13.14
CA VAL A 222 14.83 25.13 -14.50
C VAL A 222 15.58 26.39 -14.94
N TYR A 223 16.11 26.39 -16.16
CA TYR A 223 16.88 27.54 -16.66
C TYR A 223 15.96 28.74 -16.97
N ALA A 224 15.91 29.70 -16.04
CA ALA A 224 15.09 30.92 -16.11
C ALA A 224 15.55 32.01 -17.11
N GLY A 225 16.37 31.68 -18.12
CA GLY A 225 16.86 32.63 -19.12
C GLY A 225 16.12 32.57 -20.47
N ASP A 226 16.69 33.16 -21.53
CA ASP A 226 16.08 33.33 -22.85
C ASP A 226 16.48 32.27 -23.90
N ALA A 227 17.02 31.13 -23.46
CA ALA A 227 17.36 30.00 -24.31
C ALA A 227 16.14 29.11 -24.57
N ASN A 228 16.02 28.57 -25.78
CA ASN A 228 14.83 27.85 -26.23
C ASN A 228 15.20 26.60 -27.06
N ILE A 229 14.44 25.51 -26.92
CA ILE A 229 14.60 24.29 -27.70
C ILE A 229 13.37 24.04 -28.58
N THR A 230 13.59 23.81 -29.88
CA THR A 230 12.57 23.35 -30.83
C THR A 230 13.05 22.09 -31.54
N GLN A 231 12.21 21.07 -31.64
CA GLN A 231 12.59 19.78 -32.23
C GLN A 231 12.42 19.77 -33.75
N VAL A 232 13.30 19.00 -34.40
CA VAL A 232 13.28 18.66 -35.82
C VAL A 232 12.66 17.28 -36.02
N THR A 233 13.08 16.30 -35.21
CA THR A 233 12.52 14.95 -35.12
C THR A 233 13.05 14.27 -33.85
N SER A 234 12.28 13.35 -33.27
CA SER A 234 12.72 12.44 -32.22
C SER A 234 12.20 11.02 -32.45
N ARG A 235 12.94 10.01 -31.96
CA ARG A 235 12.76 8.59 -32.29
C ARG A 235 13.20 7.71 -31.10
N ILE A 236 12.43 6.67 -30.78
CA ILE A 236 12.70 5.71 -29.70
C ILE A 236 12.83 4.29 -30.28
N ASN A 237 13.67 3.43 -29.68
CA ASN A 237 13.75 2.00 -29.95
C ASN A 237 14.37 1.23 -28.77
N ALA A 238 14.29 -0.10 -28.83
CA ALA A 238 14.86 -1.15 -27.96
C ALA A 238 16.27 -0.97 -27.35
N THR A 239 17.02 0.06 -27.75
CA THR A 239 18.41 0.28 -27.34
C THR A 239 18.79 1.76 -27.18
N HIS A 240 18.07 2.68 -27.83
CA HIS A 240 18.39 4.11 -27.82
C HIS A 240 17.15 4.98 -28.08
N TYR A 241 17.17 6.19 -27.54
CA TYR A 241 16.33 7.29 -28.02
C TYR A 241 17.20 8.39 -28.63
N THR A 242 16.71 9.05 -29.68
CA THR A 242 17.42 10.13 -30.38
C THR A 242 16.54 11.35 -30.53
N VAL A 243 17.12 12.55 -30.35
CA VAL A 243 16.45 13.83 -30.64
C VAL A 243 17.38 14.74 -31.46
N LEU A 244 16.82 15.32 -32.52
CA LEU A 244 17.42 16.40 -33.29
C LEU A 244 16.65 17.67 -32.97
N PHE A 245 17.36 18.73 -32.60
CA PHE A 245 16.74 19.98 -32.12
C PHE A 245 17.54 21.22 -32.52
N ARG A 246 16.91 22.39 -32.50
CA ARG A 246 17.55 23.69 -32.56
C ARG A 246 17.53 24.31 -31.17
N CYS A 247 18.68 24.78 -30.73
CA CYS A 247 18.89 25.42 -29.45
C CYS A 247 19.17 26.91 -29.68
N GLU A 248 18.14 27.75 -29.56
CA GLU A 248 18.22 29.20 -29.73
C GLU A 248 18.77 29.84 -28.45
N ASN A 249 19.66 30.82 -28.60
CA ASN A 249 20.37 31.53 -27.52
C ASN A 249 21.18 30.66 -26.53
N CYS A 250 21.26 29.35 -26.74
CA CYS A 250 21.92 28.42 -25.80
C CYS A 250 23.44 28.61 -25.64
N LEU A 251 24.11 29.37 -26.50
CA LEU A 251 25.58 29.51 -26.48
C LEU A 251 26.08 30.65 -25.56
N SER A 252 25.16 31.42 -24.96
CA SER A 252 25.44 32.39 -23.89
C SER A 252 24.26 32.43 -22.93
N TRP A 253 24.49 32.36 -21.63
CA TRP A 253 23.43 32.23 -20.62
C TRP A 253 23.56 33.23 -19.47
N ASP A 254 22.42 33.56 -18.88
CA ASP A 254 22.29 34.24 -17.60
C ASP A 254 21.21 33.50 -16.79
N HIS A 255 21.56 33.02 -15.60
CA HIS A 255 20.63 32.43 -14.65
C HIS A 255 20.74 33.17 -13.31
N GLU A 256 19.74 33.99 -13.01
CA GLU A 256 19.66 34.82 -11.80
C GLU A 256 20.90 35.71 -11.53
N GLY A 257 21.61 36.13 -12.58
CA GLY A 257 22.85 36.91 -12.51
C GLY A 257 24.13 36.07 -12.56
N GLN A 258 24.05 34.74 -12.68
CA GLN A 258 25.18 33.89 -13.02
C GLN A 258 25.30 33.74 -14.54
N THR A 259 26.28 34.42 -15.12
CA THR A 259 26.51 34.46 -16.56
C THR A 259 27.65 33.55 -17.00
N GLY A 260 27.54 33.01 -18.21
CA GLY A 260 28.58 32.23 -18.88
C GLY A 260 28.30 32.11 -20.38
N ASN A 261 29.29 31.67 -21.15
CA ASN A 261 29.16 31.49 -22.60
C ASN A 261 30.19 30.50 -23.15
N VAL A 262 30.01 30.14 -24.42
CA VAL A 262 31.00 29.44 -25.24
C VAL A 262 31.25 30.16 -26.56
N SER A 263 32.48 30.07 -27.06
CA SER A 263 32.94 30.74 -28.28
C SER A 263 33.11 29.72 -29.40
N THR A 264 32.23 29.75 -30.41
CA THR A 264 32.34 28.86 -31.58
C THR A 264 33.56 29.19 -32.44
N SER A 265 33.95 30.47 -32.51
CA SER A 265 35.17 30.91 -33.20
C SER A 265 36.47 30.45 -32.53
N SER A 266 36.40 29.83 -31.35
CA SER A 266 37.54 29.14 -30.73
C SER A 266 37.84 27.74 -31.33
N GLY A 267 36.99 27.25 -32.25
CA GLY A 267 37.18 26.00 -32.99
C GLY A 267 36.96 24.71 -32.19
N LYS A 268 36.41 24.82 -30.98
CA LYS A 268 36.12 23.70 -30.08
C LYS A 268 35.17 24.10 -28.95
N PHE A 269 34.47 23.13 -28.37
CA PHE A 269 33.80 23.29 -27.07
C PHE A 269 34.43 22.40 -25.99
N VAL A 270 34.20 22.75 -24.72
CA VAL A 270 34.43 21.87 -23.57
C VAL A 270 33.06 21.44 -23.09
N ILE A 271 32.71 20.16 -23.28
CA ILE A 271 31.34 19.65 -23.08
C ILE A 271 31.35 18.63 -21.95
N GLY A 272 30.54 18.88 -20.92
CA GLY A 272 30.21 17.86 -19.92
C GLY A 272 29.11 16.95 -20.48
N TRP A 273 29.10 15.68 -20.09
CA TRP A 273 28.02 14.76 -20.41
C TRP A 273 27.61 13.93 -19.19
N ALA A 274 26.34 13.54 -19.14
CA ALA A 274 25.75 12.68 -18.12
C ALA A 274 24.72 11.72 -18.73
N GLN A 275 24.56 10.54 -18.14
CA GLN A 275 23.52 9.57 -18.51
C GLN A 275 23.10 8.72 -17.30
N ALA A 276 21.83 8.33 -17.25
CA ALA A 276 21.24 7.43 -16.27
C ALA A 276 20.42 6.33 -16.96
N SER A 277 20.35 5.16 -16.31
CA SER A 277 19.42 4.07 -16.66
C SER A 277 17.98 4.36 -16.24
N ASP A 278 17.84 5.10 -15.16
CA ASP A 278 16.58 5.36 -14.48
C ASP A 278 15.95 6.60 -15.14
N SER A 279 14.68 6.52 -15.54
CA SER A 279 13.94 7.68 -16.06
C SER A 279 13.74 8.74 -14.97
N PRO A 280 13.48 10.01 -15.32
CA PRO A 280 13.05 11.02 -14.35
C PRO A 280 11.72 10.63 -13.70
N GLY A 281 11.53 11.00 -12.43
CA GLY A 281 10.19 11.09 -11.83
C GLY A 281 9.47 12.33 -12.36
N ASP A 282 8.14 12.36 -12.25
CA ASP A 282 7.26 13.36 -12.86
C ASP A 282 7.52 13.61 -14.38
N PRO A 283 7.82 12.57 -15.20
CA PRO A 283 8.43 12.75 -16.52
C PRO A 283 7.55 13.49 -17.53
N ALA A 284 6.22 13.52 -17.32
CA ALA A 284 5.28 14.28 -18.14
C ALA A 284 5.54 15.80 -18.13
N CYS A 285 6.18 16.35 -17.08
CA CYS A 285 6.43 17.78 -16.92
C CYS A 285 7.94 18.11 -16.89
N PRO A 286 8.55 18.53 -18.01
CA PRO A 286 9.99 18.85 -18.10
C PRO A 286 10.51 19.92 -17.14
N ASP A 287 9.62 20.71 -16.52
CA ASP A 287 9.95 21.74 -15.52
C ASP A 287 9.92 21.20 -14.08
N GLU A 288 9.10 20.18 -13.78
CA GLU A 288 8.95 19.62 -12.42
C GLU A 288 9.71 18.28 -12.22
N ILE A 289 10.27 17.68 -13.29
CA ILE A 289 10.99 16.39 -13.22
C ILE A 289 11.95 16.24 -12.03
N SER A 290 11.82 15.10 -11.35
CA SER A 290 12.69 14.70 -10.24
C SER A 290 13.80 13.74 -10.71
N LEU A 291 15.06 14.02 -10.36
CA LEU A 291 16.23 13.29 -10.85
C LEU A 291 17.01 12.58 -9.73
N LYS A 292 17.23 11.28 -9.89
CA LYS A 292 18.31 10.54 -9.21
C LYS A 292 19.66 10.88 -9.87
N GLN A 293 20.79 10.74 -9.14
CA GLN A 293 22.11 11.07 -9.66
C GLN A 293 22.50 10.16 -10.85
N HIS A 294 23.05 10.74 -11.92
CA HIS A 294 23.49 10.04 -13.12
C HIS A 294 24.48 8.88 -12.83
N THR A 295 24.33 7.77 -13.56
CA THR A 295 25.17 6.57 -13.41
C THR A 295 26.46 6.63 -14.26
N GLY A 296 26.47 7.42 -15.34
CA GLY A 296 27.64 7.76 -16.14
C GLY A 296 27.81 9.28 -16.27
N GLN A 297 29.06 9.75 -16.24
CA GLN A 297 29.42 11.17 -16.45
C GLN A 297 30.85 11.34 -16.96
N GLY A 298 31.13 12.50 -17.58
CA GLY A 298 32.49 12.93 -17.94
C GLY A 298 32.55 14.33 -18.52
N ILE A 299 33.76 14.81 -18.85
CA ILE A 299 34.01 16.07 -19.54
C ILE A 299 34.91 15.81 -20.74
N TRP A 300 34.57 16.37 -21.89
CA TRP A 300 35.18 16.17 -23.20
C TRP A 300 35.69 17.50 -23.77
N VAL A 301 36.69 17.45 -24.65
CA VAL A 301 37.08 18.59 -25.49
C VAL A 301 36.74 18.23 -26.93
N ALA A 302 35.69 18.85 -27.45
CA ALA A 302 35.11 18.60 -28.76
C ALA A 302 35.76 19.57 -29.76
N ASN A 303 36.82 19.12 -30.45
CA ASN A 303 37.43 19.87 -31.55
C ASN A 303 36.50 19.80 -32.77
N PHE A 304 36.22 20.94 -33.39
CA PHE A 304 35.40 21.04 -34.59
C PHE A 304 36.21 20.71 -35.85
N ASP A 305 35.55 20.17 -36.89
CA ASP A 305 36.11 20.04 -38.24
C ASP A 305 35.41 20.95 -39.27
N GLU A 306 35.65 20.72 -40.56
CA GLU A 306 35.10 21.53 -41.66
C GLU A 306 33.59 21.31 -41.93
N ASN A 307 32.97 20.30 -41.31
CA ASN A 307 31.55 19.98 -41.49
C ASN A 307 30.61 20.74 -40.54
N ILE A 308 31.12 21.28 -39.42
CA ILE A 308 30.26 21.88 -38.38
C ILE A 308 29.52 23.13 -38.86
N ALA A 309 30.15 23.95 -39.71
CA ALA A 309 29.65 25.25 -40.15
C ALA A 309 29.13 25.16 -41.59
N SER A 310 27.82 25.29 -41.77
CA SER A 310 27.15 24.91 -43.02
C SER A 310 26.36 26.06 -43.64
N GLU A 311 26.58 26.32 -44.93
CA GLU A 311 25.73 27.24 -45.72
C GLU A 311 24.27 26.76 -45.79
N SER A 312 24.05 25.44 -45.61
CA SER A 312 22.71 24.85 -45.53
C SER A 312 22.05 25.01 -44.16
N TYR A 313 22.78 25.48 -43.13
CA TYR A 313 22.25 25.68 -41.77
C TYR A 313 20.96 26.52 -41.78
N SER A 314 20.95 27.60 -42.58
CA SER A 314 19.79 28.50 -42.69
C SER A 314 18.53 27.83 -43.28
N ASP A 315 18.64 26.71 -44.00
CA ASP A 315 17.53 25.86 -44.45
C ASP A 315 17.27 24.68 -43.50
N TRP A 316 18.28 24.19 -42.79
CA TRP A 316 18.13 23.15 -41.77
C TRP A 316 17.32 23.65 -40.56
N VAL A 317 17.55 24.87 -40.07
CA VAL A 317 16.78 25.45 -38.95
C VAL A 317 15.28 25.57 -39.25
N LYS A 318 14.89 25.70 -40.53
CA LYS A 318 13.48 25.75 -40.95
C LYS A 318 12.73 24.42 -40.72
N LYS A 319 13.45 23.34 -40.40
CA LYS A 319 12.91 22.02 -40.05
C LYS A 319 12.62 21.88 -38.55
N ALA A 320 13.16 22.76 -37.71
CA ALA A 320 12.83 22.81 -36.29
C ALA A 320 11.46 23.50 -36.11
N ASN A 321 10.39 22.71 -36.19
CA ASN A 321 9.00 23.19 -36.15
C ASN A 321 8.11 22.40 -35.19
N GLN A 322 8.68 21.44 -34.44
CA GLN A 322 7.98 20.65 -33.44
C GLN A 322 8.26 21.23 -32.06
N THR A 323 7.21 21.61 -31.34
CA THR A 323 7.23 21.78 -29.89
C THR A 323 6.50 20.57 -29.31
N VAL A 324 7.20 19.74 -28.54
CA VAL A 324 6.56 18.66 -27.77
C VAL A 324 6.20 19.27 -26.40
N PRO A 325 4.91 19.49 -26.10
CA PRO A 325 4.51 20.07 -24.81
C PRO A 325 4.65 19.02 -23.69
N GLY A 326 5.04 19.48 -22.50
CA GLY A 326 4.87 18.69 -21.29
C GLY A 326 3.49 18.90 -20.68
N GLU A 327 2.94 17.86 -20.06
CA GLU A 327 1.68 17.91 -19.31
C GLU A 327 1.96 18.25 -17.83
N CYS A 328 2.28 19.51 -17.57
CA CYS A 328 2.44 20.04 -16.21
C CYS A 328 1.06 20.29 -15.56
N SER A 329 0.44 19.22 -15.03
CA SER A 329 -0.67 19.34 -14.09
C SER A 329 -0.14 19.86 -12.75
N GLY A 330 -0.45 21.10 -12.38
CA GLY A 330 0.09 21.80 -11.20
C GLY A 330 -0.33 21.27 -9.81
N ASP A 331 -0.75 20.01 -9.73
CA ASP A 331 -0.84 19.21 -8.51
C ASP A 331 0.31 18.19 -8.58
N GLY A 332 1.38 18.39 -7.81
CA GLY A 332 2.62 17.58 -7.86
C GLY A 332 2.39 16.12 -7.44
N GLY A 333 1.91 15.31 -8.39
CA GLY A 333 1.28 14.01 -8.14
C GLY A 333 1.87 12.85 -8.94
N GLY A 334 2.96 13.04 -9.68
CA GLY A 334 3.73 11.97 -10.34
C GLY A 334 4.58 11.17 -9.35
N GLY A 335 3.99 10.76 -8.22
CA GLY A 335 4.66 9.99 -7.19
C GLY A 335 5.32 8.74 -7.77
N ASN A 336 6.63 8.60 -7.53
CA ASN A 336 7.46 7.51 -8.03
C ASN A 336 6.79 6.13 -7.86
N GLU A 337 6.95 5.22 -8.84
CA GLU A 337 6.51 3.83 -8.66
C GLU A 337 7.08 3.26 -7.35
N PRO A 338 6.27 2.59 -6.52
CA PRO A 338 6.72 2.05 -5.24
C PRO A 338 7.94 1.14 -5.38
N GLU A 339 9.02 1.38 -4.63
CA GLU A 339 10.25 0.60 -4.74
C GLU A 339 9.99 -0.86 -4.29
N PRO A 340 9.99 -1.84 -5.23
CA PRO A 340 9.33 -3.12 -4.99
C PRO A 340 10.31 -4.21 -4.54
N VAL A 341 9.87 -5.05 -3.61
CA VAL A 341 10.63 -6.23 -3.17
C VAL A 341 10.33 -7.42 -4.10
N PRO A 342 11.32 -8.02 -4.77
CA PRO A 342 11.07 -9.22 -5.57
C PRO A 342 10.61 -10.39 -4.68
N VAL A 343 9.56 -11.10 -5.10
CA VAL A 343 9.10 -12.32 -4.41
C VAL A 343 10.26 -13.33 -4.26
N PRO A 344 10.55 -13.86 -3.05
CA PRO A 344 11.65 -14.79 -2.85
C PRO A 344 11.49 -16.08 -3.66
N SER A 345 12.50 -16.41 -4.48
CA SER A 345 12.41 -17.40 -5.57
C SER A 345 12.07 -18.85 -5.16
N ASN A 346 12.19 -19.19 -3.88
CA ASN A 346 11.85 -20.51 -3.34
C ASN A 346 10.68 -20.48 -2.32
N ALA A 347 10.01 -19.33 -2.14
CA ALA A 347 8.89 -19.22 -1.20
C ALA A 347 7.67 -20.01 -1.69
N THR A 348 7.19 -20.95 -0.87
CA THR A 348 5.96 -21.70 -1.09
C THR A 348 5.20 -21.91 0.22
N TYR A 349 3.87 -21.79 0.15
CA TYR A 349 3.00 -21.85 1.33
C TYR A 349 1.86 -22.86 1.16
N ASP A 350 1.54 -23.59 2.22
CA ASP A 350 0.36 -24.48 2.25
C ASP A 350 -0.93 -23.68 2.13
N TYR A 351 -0.96 -22.47 2.69
CA TYR A 351 -2.06 -21.51 2.53
C TYR A 351 -1.53 -20.11 2.24
N ILE A 352 -2.07 -19.49 1.19
CA ILE A 352 -1.96 -18.04 0.98
C ILE A 352 -3.35 -17.44 1.26
N VAL A 353 -3.41 -16.55 2.24
CA VAL A 353 -4.61 -15.80 2.62
C VAL A 353 -4.47 -14.37 2.10
N VAL A 354 -5.46 -13.88 1.35
CA VAL A 354 -5.40 -12.58 0.68
C VAL A 354 -6.38 -11.62 1.34
N GLY A 355 -5.89 -10.57 1.99
CA GLY A 355 -6.65 -9.57 2.74
C GLY A 355 -6.59 -9.80 4.26
N GLY A 356 -5.87 -8.94 4.98
CA GLY A 356 -5.75 -8.90 6.44
C GLY A 356 -6.98 -8.33 7.15
N GLY A 357 -8.18 -8.54 6.58
CA GLY A 357 -9.44 -8.04 7.11
C GLY A 357 -10.06 -8.93 8.21
N ALA A 358 -11.35 -8.71 8.46
CA ALA A 358 -12.13 -9.39 9.49
C ALA A 358 -12.12 -10.94 9.38
N ALA A 359 -11.96 -11.51 8.19
CA ALA A 359 -11.90 -12.95 8.00
C ALA A 359 -10.46 -13.50 7.85
N GLY A 360 -9.59 -12.79 7.13
CA GLY A 360 -8.25 -13.28 6.80
C GLY A 360 -7.31 -13.38 8.00
N ILE A 361 -7.35 -12.41 8.92
CA ILE A 361 -6.55 -12.48 10.17
C ILE A 361 -6.94 -13.71 11.01
N PRO A 362 -8.23 -13.97 11.34
CA PRO A 362 -8.63 -15.18 12.04
C PRO A 362 -8.32 -16.47 11.28
N LEU A 363 -8.50 -16.50 9.95
CA LEU A 363 -8.14 -17.67 9.14
C LEU A 363 -6.65 -18.00 9.25
N ALA A 364 -5.78 -17.01 9.07
CA ALA A 364 -4.34 -17.22 9.08
C ALA A 364 -3.83 -17.66 10.46
N ASP A 365 -4.43 -17.17 11.55
CA ASP A 365 -4.19 -17.68 12.90
C ASP A 365 -4.58 -19.16 13.02
N ARG A 366 -5.81 -19.53 12.64
CA ARG A 366 -6.32 -20.90 12.81
C ARG A 366 -5.65 -21.93 11.88
N LEU A 367 -5.14 -21.49 10.72
CA LEU A 367 -4.39 -22.33 9.79
C LEU A 367 -2.92 -22.51 10.21
N SER A 368 -2.27 -21.46 10.74
CA SER A 368 -0.91 -21.57 11.29
C SER A 368 -0.88 -22.29 12.64
N GLU A 369 -1.95 -22.19 13.44
CA GLU A 369 -2.16 -23.01 14.64
C GLU A 369 -2.23 -24.51 14.34
N ALA A 370 -2.71 -24.89 13.15
CA ALA A 370 -2.71 -26.27 12.67
C ALA A 370 -1.34 -26.75 12.15
N GLY A 371 -0.30 -25.91 12.20
CA GLY A 371 1.09 -26.27 11.83
C GLY A 371 1.43 -26.16 10.34
N HIS A 372 0.56 -25.59 9.52
CA HIS A 372 0.81 -25.33 8.10
C HIS A 372 1.63 -24.05 7.87
N SER A 373 2.39 -23.97 6.78
CA SER A 373 2.98 -22.69 6.35
C SER A 373 1.89 -21.76 5.80
N VAL A 374 1.76 -20.56 6.38
CA VAL A 374 0.72 -19.60 6.03
C VAL A 374 1.33 -18.24 5.70
N LEU A 375 1.03 -17.71 4.52
CA LEU A 375 1.27 -16.31 4.18
C LEU A 375 -0.05 -15.53 4.24
N LEU A 376 -0.06 -14.42 4.96
CA LEU A 376 -1.11 -13.40 4.88
C LEU A 376 -0.61 -12.21 4.06
N ILE A 377 -1.29 -11.89 2.96
CA ILE A 377 -0.98 -10.75 2.10
C ILE A 377 -2.02 -9.65 2.33
N GLU A 378 -1.57 -8.41 2.52
CA GLU A 378 -2.41 -7.22 2.72
C GLU A 378 -1.98 -6.12 1.74
N LYS A 379 -2.96 -5.52 1.06
CA LYS A 379 -2.76 -4.40 0.11
C LYS A 379 -2.20 -3.18 0.85
N GLY A 380 -2.80 -2.86 1.99
CA GLY A 380 -2.51 -1.64 2.74
C GLY A 380 -1.30 -1.68 3.68
N PRO A 381 -0.97 -0.52 4.27
CA PRO A 381 0.06 -0.40 5.30
C PRO A 381 -0.41 -0.88 6.68
N PRO A 382 0.52 -1.06 7.64
CA PRO A 382 0.19 -1.31 9.03
C PRO A 382 -0.64 -0.18 9.67
N SER A 383 -1.67 -0.53 10.43
CA SER A 383 -2.61 0.42 11.04
C SER A 383 -2.29 0.72 12.51
N SER A 384 -2.58 -0.20 13.43
CA SER A 384 -2.30 -0.06 14.87
C SER A 384 -0.80 0.02 15.14
N GLY A 385 -0.39 0.79 16.16
CA GLY A 385 1.02 0.96 16.52
C GLY A 385 1.71 -0.34 16.95
N ARG A 386 0.94 -1.35 17.40
CA ARG A 386 1.46 -2.71 17.65
C ARG A 386 2.15 -3.32 16.43
N TRP A 387 1.64 -3.03 15.24
CA TRP A 387 2.12 -3.59 13.97
C TRP A 387 3.04 -2.65 13.20
N GLY A 388 3.54 -1.58 13.85
CA GLY A 388 4.41 -0.58 13.24
C GLY A 388 3.69 0.56 12.51
N GLY A 389 2.36 0.66 12.64
CA GLY A 389 1.61 1.79 12.08
C GLY A 389 1.97 3.12 12.74
N THR A 390 2.05 4.18 11.93
CA THR A 390 2.59 5.49 12.33
C THR A 390 1.53 6.59 12.42
N THR A 391 0.46 6.53 11.62
CA THR A 391 -0.55 7.60 11.46
C THR A 391 -1.23 7.95 12.78
N LYS A 392 -0.95 9.14 13.32
CA LYS A 392 -1.46 9.62 14.62
C LYS A 392 -1.52 11.15 14.67
N PRO A 393 -2.44 11.73 15.46
CA PRO A 393 -2.35 13.14 15.83
C PRO A 393 -1.23 13.37 16.85
N ALA A 394 -0.70 14.59 16.90
CA ALA A 394 0.49 14.95 17.69
C ALA A 394 0.34 14.72 19.21
N TRP A 395 -0.88 14.71 19.76
CA TRP A 395 -1.09 14.41 21.18
C TRP A 395 -0.84 12.93 21.56
N LEU A 396 -0.68 12.04 20.56
CA LEU A 396 -0.21 10.66 20.74
C LEU A 396 1.31 10.49 20.57
N ASP A 397 2.08 11.57 20.36
CA ASP A 397 3.53 11.49 20.21
C ASP A 397 4.23 10.95 21.46
N GLY A 398 5.35 10.25 21.24
CA GLY A 398 6.03 9.48 22.28
C GLY A 398 5.29 8.21 22.74
N THR A 399 4.11 7.91 22.19
CA THR A 399 3.35 6.68 22.48
C THR A 399 3.32 5.71 21.31
N ASN A 400 3.06 4.43 21.61
CA ASN A 400 2.83 3.38 20.63
C ASN A 400 1.34 3.27 20.20
N LEU A 401 0.57 4.36 20.34
CA LEU A 401 -0.80 4.48 19.84
C LEU A 401 -0.84 5.14 18.47
N THR A 402 -1.90 4.88 17.72
CA THR A 402 -2.24 5.49 16.43
C THR A 402 -3.69 5.97 16.45
N ARG A 403 -4.13 6.67 15.39
CA ARG A 403 -5.56 6.99 15.20
C ARG A 403 -6.46 5.74 15.15
N PHE A 404 -5.89 4.58 14.81
CA PHE A 404 -6.61 3.30 14.80
C PHE A 404 -6.72 2.68 16.19
N ASP A 405 -5.79 2.92 17.11
CA ASP A 405 -5.80 2.30 18.44
C ASP A 405 -6.83 2.92 19.39
N VAL A 406 -7.13 4.22 19.22
CA VAL A 406 -8.00 5.02 20.09
C VAL A 406 -9.47 4.96 19.62
N PRO A 407 -10.40 4.42 20.42
CA PRO A 407 -11.82 4.37 20.05
C PRO A 407 -12.43 5.74 19.70
N GLY A 408 -12.07 6.79 20.43
CA GLY A 408 -12.55 8.15 20.21
C GLY A 408 -12.07 8.81 18.91
N LEU A 409 -11.12 8.22 18.18
CA LEU A 409 -10.65 8.74 16.89
C LEU A 409 -11.24 7.99 15.69
N CYS A 410 -12.17 7.04 15.90
CA CYS A 410 -12.66 6.20 14.80
C CYS A 410 -13.50 6.94 13.75
N ASN A 411 -14.06 8.11 14.06
CA ASN A 411 -14.84 8.88 13.08
C ASN A 411 -13.98 9.71 12.12
N GLU A 412 -12.68 9.86 12.38
CA GLU A 412 -11.80 10.70 11.55
C GLU A 412 -11.73 10.20 10.09
N ILE A 413 -12.00 8.91 9.86
CA ILE A 413 -12.14 8.29 8.54
C ILE A 413 -13.24 8.91 7.64
N TRP A 414 -14.09 9.79 8.18
CA TRP A 414 -15.10 10.53 7.41
C TRP A 414 -14.67 11.95 7.02
N VAL A 415 -13.53 12.44 7.55
CA VAL A 415 -12.95 13.76 7.23
C VAL A 415 -11.63 13.56 6.47
N ASP A 416 -10.72 12.79 7.05
CA ASP A 416 -9.48 12.36 6.40
C ASP A 416 -9.47 10.82 6.24
N SER A 417 -9.37 10.37 4.99
CA SER A 417 -9.30 8.95 4.64
C SER A 417 -8.25 8.63 3.58
N ASP A 418 -7.42 9.59 3.19
CA ASP A 418 -6.42 9.37 2.15
C ASP A 418 -5.32 8.41 2.62
N GLY A 419 -4.82 7.57 1.71
CA GLY A 419 -3.93 6.44 2.01
C GLY A 419 -4.52 5.36 2.94
N ILE A 420 -5.76 5.51 3.45
CA ILE A 420 -6.41 4.60 4.40
C ILE A 420 -7.61 3.89 3.76
N ALA A 421 -8.42 4.61 2.97
CA ALA A 421 -9.52 4.04 2.21
C ALA A 421 -9.02 3.35 0.93
N CYS A 422 -9.79 2.37 0.44
CA CYS A 422 -9.53 1.72 -0.83
C CYS A 422 -9.90 2.65 -2.00
N ASN A 423 -8.93 2.91 -2.88
CA ASN A 423 -9.07 3.75 -4.07
C ASN A 423 -9.70 3.05 -5.30
N ASP A 424 -9.86 1.73 -5.26
CA ASP A 424 -10.38 0.86 -6.33
C ASP A 424 -11.84 0.43 -6.13
N ILE A 425 -12.60 1.20 -5.34
CA ILE A 425 -13.99 0.91 -4.92
C ILE A 425 -14.79 2.21 -4.83
N ASP A 426 -16.02 2.26 -5.38
CA ASP A 426 -16.92 3.42 -5.21
C ASP A 426 -17.56 3.56 -3.81
N GLN A 427 -17.10 2.76 -2.83
CA GLN A 427 -17.61 2.69 -1.46
C GLN A 427 -16.49 2.75 -0.42
N MET A 428 -16.81 3.23 0.78
CA MET A 428 -15.89 3.21 1.91
C MET A 428 -15.55 1.76 2.32
N ALA A 429 -14.27 1.42 2.19
CA ALA A 429 -13.63 0.25 2.77
C ALA A 429 -12.20 0.62 3.18
N GLY A 430 -11.71 0.11 4.31
CA GLY A 430 -10.33 0.37 4.76
C GLY A 430 -9.35 -0.56 4.04
N CYS A 431 -8.38 0.02 3.34
CA CYS A 431 -7.22 -0.65 2.73
C CYS A 431 -5.98 -0.40 3.60
N VAL A 432 -6.02 -0.94 4.82
CA VAL A 432 -4.93 -0.99 5.81
C VAL A 432 -4.99 -2.34 6.52
N LEU A 433 -3.94 -2.76 7.21
CA LEU A 433 -3.95 -3.98 8.03
C LEU A 433 -5.12 -3.96 9.03
N GLY A 434 -5.88 -5.06 9.12
CA GLY A 434 -7.16 -5.13 9.85
C GLY A 434 -8.39 -4.77 9.01
N GLY A 435 -8.19 -4.15 7.84
CA GLY A 435 -9.22 -3.69 6.90
C GLY A 435 -10.32 -2.88 7.58
N GLY A 436 -11.58 -3.23 7.30
CA GLY A 436 -12.75 -2.64 7.96
C GLY A 436 -12.75 -2.70 9.49
N THR A 437 -11.99 -3.62 10.13
CA THR A 437 -11.88 -3.65 11.60
C THR A 437 -10.91 -2.62 12.17
N ALA A 438 -9.99 -2.07 11.36
CA ALA A 438 -9.12 -0.97 11.76
C ALA A 438 -9.85 0.39 11.74
N VAL A 439 -10.86 0.56 10.88
CA VAL A 439 -11.53 1.85 10.65
C VAL A 439 -12.96 1.94 11.19
N ASN A 440 -13.66 0.83 11.44
CA ASN A 440 -15.05 0.90 11.92
C ASN A 440 -15.20 1.41 13.37
N ALA A 441 -16.44 1.64 13.81
CA ALA A 441 -16.78 1.97 15.19
C ALA A 441 -16.68 0.79 16.20
N GLY A 442 -16.14 -0.37 15.80
CA GLY A 442 -15.86 -1.50 16.70
C GLY A 442 -17.06 -2.27 17.27
N LEU A 443 -18.30 -2.00 16.84
CA LEU A 443 -19.51 -2.69 17.35
C LEU A 443 -19.44 -4.21 17.15
N TRP A 444 -19.79 -4.98 18.18
CA TRP A 444 -19.42 -6.39 18.31
C TRP A 444 -20.50 -7.26 18.95
N TRP A 445 -21.08 -8.14 18.13
CA TRP A 445 -22.36 -8.78 18.43
C TRP A 445 -22.25 -10.30 18.49
N ARG A 446 -22.71 -10.91 19.60
CA ARG A 446 -22.89 -12.37 19.62
C ARG A 446 -24.02 -12.74 18.66
N PRO A 447 -23.82 -13.65 17.70
CA PRO A 447 -24.82 -13.90 16.66
C PRO A 447 -26.18 -14.35 17.17
N ASN A 448 -27.25 -13.81 16.58
CA ASN A 448 -28.64 -14.27 16.70
C ASN A 448 -28.79 -15.60 15.93
N SER A 449 -29.43 -16.63 16.51
CA SER A 449 -29.55 -17.95 15.85
C SER A 449 -30.25 -17.86 14.49
N ALA A 450 -31.35 -17.10 14.44
CA ALA A 450 -32.19 -16.96 13.26
C ALA A 450 -31.49 -16.34 12.04
N ASP A 451 -30.39 -15.60 12.22
CA ASP A 451 -29.62 -15.06 11.09
C ASP A 451 -28.88 -16.14 10.30
N TRP A 452 -28.44 -17.20 10.99
CA TRP A 452 -27.90 -18.40 10.37
C TRP A 452 -29.04 -19.25 9.79
N ASP A 453 -30.06 -19.51 10.60
CA ASP A 453 -31.12 -20.47 10.26
C ASP A 453 -31.95 -20.03 9.04
N GLU A 454 -32.18 -18.72 8.85
CA GLU A 454 -32.94 -18.16 7.71
C GLU A 454 -32.11 -18.04 6.42
N ASN A 455 -30.81 -17.69 6.51
CA ASN A 455 -29.99 -17.36 5.34
C ASN A 455 -29.08 -18.51 4.84
N PHE A 456 -28.59 -19.37 5.74
CA PHE A 456 -27.45 -20.25 5.44
C PHE A 456 -27.87 -21.72 5.16
N PRO A 457 -27.14 -22.44 4.29
CA PRO A 457 -27.41 -23.85 3.99
C PRO A 457 -27.04 -24.78 5.16
N ASP A 458 -27.48 -26.04 5.08
CA ASP A 458 -27.07 -27.12 6.00
C ASP A 458 -25.54 -27.16 6.22
N GLY A 459 -25.13 -27.37 7.47
CA GLY A 459 -23.72 -27.28 7.88
C GLY A 459 -23.24 -25.86 8.18
N TRP A 460 -24.12 -24.86 8.10
CA TRP A 460 -23.91 -23.46 8.50
C TRP A 460 -25.10 -22.89 9.29
N GLN A 461 -26.00 -23.74 9.79
CA GLN A 461 -27.14 -23.35 10.62
C GLN A 461 -26.66 -23.04 12.06
N SER A 462 -27.51 -22.45 12.91
CA SER A 462 -27.12 -21.97 14.24
C SER A 462 -26.45 -23.03 15.13
N SER A 463 -26.86 -24.29 14.99
CA SER A 463 -26.26 -25.47 15.66
C SER A 463 -24.83 -25.76 15.19
N ASP A 464 -24.52 -25.55 13.91
CA ASP A 464 -23.16 -25.65 13.36
C ASP A 464 -22.29 -24.47 13.82
N MET A 465 -22.89 -23.26 13.86
CA MET A 465 -22.20 -22.00 14.14
C MET A 465 -21.96 -21.74 15.64
N GLN A 466 -22.58 -22.50 16.55
CA GLN A 466 -22.38 -22.36 18.00
C GLN A 466 -20.90 -22.49 18.41
N ALA A 467 -20.21 -23.57 18.03
CA ALA A 467 -18.83 -23.81 18.44
C ALA A 467 -17.82 -22.80 17.81
N PRO A 468 -17.95 -22.39 16.54
CA PRO A 468 -17.25 -21.21 16.01
C PRO A 468 -17.47 -19.93 16.83
N ALA A 469 -18.71 -19.63 17.21
CA ALA A 469 -19.03 -18.45 18.02
C ALA A 469 -18.47 -18.54 19.45
N GLU A 470 -18.43 -19.73 20.05
CA GLU A 470 -17.80 -19.95 21.36
C GLU A 470 -16.28 -19.75 21.33
N ARG A 471 -15.59 -20.21 20.27
CA ARG A 471 -14.17 -19.90 20.07
C ARG A 471 -13.95 -18.40 19.92
N LEU A 472 -14.74 -17.73 19.07
CA LEU A 472 -14.64 -16.29 18.88
C LEU A 472 -14.84 -15.51 20.18
N PHE A 473 -15.92 -15.75 20.90
CA PHE A 473 -16.22 -14.99 22.13
C PHE A 473 -15.33 -15.38 23.31
N SER A 474 -14.57 -16.48 23.23
CA SER A 474 -13.45 -16.76 24.13
C SER A 474 -12.16 -15.99 23.78
N ARG A 475 -12.00 -15.50 22.54
CA ARG A 475 -10.86 -14.67 22.09
C ARG A 475 -11.17 -13.17 22.18
N ILE A 476 -12.37 -12.78 21.78
CA ILE A 476 -12.89 -11.41 21.77
C ILE A 476 -14.30 -11.43 22.40
N PRO A 477 -14.42 -11.42 23.75
CA PRO A 477 -15.72 -11.38 24.41
C PRO A 477 -16.48 -10.06 24.15
N GLY A 478 -15.71 -8.99 23.92
CA GLY A 478 -16.19 -7.61 23.83
C GLY A 478 -16.59 -7.01 25.18
N SER A 479 -16.86 -5.71 25.18
CA SER A 479 -17.36 -4.97 26.35
C SER A 479 -18.40 -3.93 25.95
N HIS A 480 -19.41 -3.74 26.80
CA HIS A 480 -20.35 -2.61 26.71
C HIS A 480 -20.03 -1.51 27.75
N HIS A 481 -18.88 -1.62 28.42
CA HIS A 481 -18.24 -0.62 29.27
C HIS A 481 -16.75 -0.58 28.89
N PRO A 482 -16.34 0.15 27.83
CA PRO A 482 -14.99 0.02 27.27
C PRO A 482 -13.92 0.83 28.02
N SER A 483 -14.30 1.88 28.76
CA SER A 483 -13.41 2.57 29.70
C SER A 483 -12.95 1.60 30.79
N THR A 484 -11.64 1.55 31.08
CA THR A 484 -11.05 0.58 32.01
C THR A 484 -11.51 0.72 33.47
N ASP A 485 -12.13 1.85 33.83
CA ASP A 485 -12.74 2.08 35.14
C ASP A 485 -14.19 1.55 35.24
N GLY A 486 -14.70 0.92 34.18
CA GLY A 486 -16.03 0.34 34.12
C GLY A 486 -17.18 1.34 33.97
N LYS A 487 -16.90 2.62 33.67
CA LYS A 487 -17.94 3.65 33.48
C LYS A 487 -18.29 3.88 32.02
N LEU A 488 -19.46 4.49 31.82
CA LEU A 488 -19.85 5.13 30.56
C LEU A 488 -19.98 6.64 30.76
N TYR A 489 -19.47 7.39 29.79
CA TYR A 489 -19.34 8.85 29.80
C TYR A 489 -20.38 9.48 28.85
N TYR A 490 -20.70 10.77 29.07
CA TYR A 490 -21.66 11.56 28.28
C TYR A 490 -23.05 10.91 28.11
N GLN A 491 -23.51 10.16 29.10
CA GLN A 491 -24.75 9.37 29.05
C GLN A 491 -26.06 10.17 29.18
N GLN A 492 -26.02 11.51 29.21
CA GLN A 492 -27.23 12.36 29.37
C GLN A 492 -28.22 12.18 28.21
N GLY A 493 -27.72 12.17 26.97
CA GLY A 493 -28.50 11.87 25.76
C GLY A 493 -28.91 10.38 25.68
N PRO A 494 -27.95 9.44 25.76
CA PRO A 494 -28.23 7.99 25.78
C PRO A 494 -29.32 7.58 26.79
N ASN A 495 -29.25 8.07 28.02
CA ASN A 495 -30.24 7.78 29.06
C ASN A 495 -31.63 8.37 28.75
N LEU A 496 -31.73 9.50 28.05
CA LEU A 496 -33.03 10.05 27.63
C LEU A 496 -33.78 9.07 26.73
N ILE A 497 -33.07 8.50 25.74
CA ILE A 497 -33.63 7.53 24.78
C ILE A 497 -33.97 6.22 25.50
N ALA A 498 -33.04 5.68 26.30
CA ALA A 498 -33.24 4.42 27.04
C ALA A 498 -34.45 4.48 27.99
N ASN A 499 -34.57 5.54 28.80
CA ASN A 499 -35.73 5.78 29.68
C ASN A 499 -37.04 6.03 28.90
N GLY A 500 -36.97 6.40 27.63
CA GLY A 500 -38.13 6.52 26.74
C GLY A 500 -38.63 5.15 26.28
N LEU A 501 -37.72 4.31 25.79
CA LEU A 501 -38.00 2.94 25.35
C LEU A 501 -38.55 2.08 26.51
N GLU A 502 -37.96 2.19 27.70
CA GLU A 502 -38.43 1.50 28.92
C GLU A 502 -39.89 1.84 29.26
N LYS A 503 -40.24 3.13 29.24
CA LYS A 503 -41.62 3.62 29.49
C LYS A 503 -42.60 3.20 28.40
N ALA A 504 -42.11 2.91 27.20
CA ALA A 504 -42.89 2.33 26.10
C ALA A 504 -42.96 0.79 26.15
N GLY A 505 -42.47 0.16 27.22
CA GLY A 505 -42.55 -1.29 27.44
C GLY A 505 -41.48 -2.11 26.70
N TRP A 506 -40.43 -1.48 26.18
CA TRP A 506 -39.28 -2.20 25.64
C TRP A 506 -38.45 -2.78 26.79
N GLN A 507 -37.81 -3.93 26.56
CA GLN A 507 -37.02 -4.63 27.58
C GLN A 507 -35.53 -4.28 27.51
N SER A 508 -34.94 -3.89 28.64
CA SER A 508 -33.49 -3.77 28.76
C SER A 508 -32.81 -5.14 28.64
N THR A 509 -31.66 -5.21 27.98
CA THR A 509 -30.86 -6.45 27.88
C THR A 509 -29.38 -6.19 27.60
N THR A 510 -28.50 -7.05 28.10
CA THR A 510 -27.12 -7.15 27.61
C THR A 510 -27.11 -8.00 26.33
N PHE A 511 -26.80 -7.40 25.18
CA PHE A 511 -27.04 -8.06 23.89
C PHE A 511 -26.18 -9.30 23.61
N ASN A 512 -24.97 -9.39 24.16
CA ASN A 512 -24.08 -10.54 23.95
C ASN A 512 -24.34 -11.68 24.97
N GLU A 513 -25.05 -11.40 26.07
CA GLU A 513 -25.52 -12.42 27.03
C GLU A 513 -26.86 -13.03 26.59
N ALA A 514 -27.67 -12.26 25.85
CA ALA A 514 -28.95 -12.68 25.29
C ALA A 514 -29.04 -12.38 23.77
N PRO A 515 -28.28 -13.10 22.92
CA PRO A 515 -28.26 -12.88 21.47
C PRO A 515 -29.65 -12.95 20.81
N GLU A 516 -30.54 -13.83 21.28
CA GLU A 516 -31.89 -14.00 20.72
C GLU A 516 -32.85 -12.83 21.05
N LYS A 517 -32.50 -11.96 22.02
CA LYS A 517 -33.31 -10.79 22.37
C LYS A 517 -33.08 -9.66 21.36
N LYS A 518 -33.89 -9.68 20.29
CA LYS A 518 -33.86 -8.75 19.14
C LYS A 518 -35.25 -8.24 18.71
N ASN A 519 -36.21 -8.21 19.63
CA ASN A 519 -37.57 -7.71 19.39
C ASN A 519 -38.08 -6.96 20.62
N ARG A 520 -38.42 -5.67 20.46
CA ARG A 520 -38.76 -4.70 21.52
C ARG A 520 -37.75 -4.69 22.67
N THR A 521 -36.47 -4.68 22.32
CA THR A 521 -35.34 -4.76 23.24
C THR A 521 -34.36 -3.63 23.03
N TYR A 522 -33.81 -3.07 24.12
CA TYR A 522 -32.78 -2.02 24.10
C TYR A 522 -31.62 -2.37 25.05
N GLY A 523 -30.46 -1.74 24.85
CA GLY A 523 -29.28 -1.96 25.68
C GLY A 523 -28.10 -1.07 25.28
N HIS A 524 -27.00 -1.15 26.03
CA HIS A 524 -25.75 -0.46 25.70
C HIS A 524 -25.04 -1.10 24.51
N ALA A 525 -24.32 -0.28 23.74
CA ALA A 525 -23.50 -0.70 22.61
C ALA A 525 -22.40 -1.70 23.06
N PRO A 526 -22.35 -2.93 22.53
CA PRO A 526 -21.23 -3.83 22.75
C PRO A 526 -20.12 -3.57 21.71
N PHE A 527 -18.87 -3.50 22.14
CA PHE A 527 -17.70 -3.24 21.30
C PHE A 527 -16.66 -4.35 21.41
N MET A 528 -15.82 -4.51 20.38
CA MET A 528 -14.68 -5.45 20.36
C MET A 528 -13.44 -4.93 21.11
N PHE A 529 -13.58 -3.77 21.77
CA PHE A 529 -12.53 -3.06 22.48
C PHE A 529 -12.00 -3.85 23.68
N SER A 530 -10.73 -3.65 23.98
CA SER A 530 -10.01 -4.34 25.07
C SER A 530 -9.03 -3.39 25.73
N ASN A 531 -9.05 -3.28 27.05
CA ASN A 531 -8.19 -2.35 27.82
C ASN A 531 -8.34 -0.87 27.39
N GLY A 532 -9.54 -0.47 26.92
CA GLY A 532 -9.83 0.86 26.36
C GLY A 532 -9.26 1.15 24.97
N GLU A 533 -8.56 0.20 24.35
CA GLU A 533 -8.05 0.29 22.96
C GLU A 533 -8.93 -0.54 22.00
N ARG A 534 -8.80 -0.30 20.69
CA ARG A 534 -9.62 -0.91 19.61
C ARG A 534 -9.79 -2.43 19.66
N GLY A 535 -8.83 -3.18 20.20
CA GLY A 535 -8.97 -4.63 20.39
C GLY A 535 -9.17 -5.41 19.07
N GLY A 536 -10.26 -6.19 19.00
CA GLY A 536 -10.64 -6.91 17.78
C GLY A 536 -9.61 -7.96 17.30
N PRO A 537 -9.71 -8.40 16.02
CA PRO A 537 -8.82 -9.44 15.47
C PRO A 537 -7.33 -9.08 15.49
N MET A 538 -6.98 -7.81 15.27
CA MET A 538 -5.59 -7.34 15.30
C MET A 538 -4.94 -7.46 16.68
N ALA A 539 -5.69 -7.32 17.76
CA ALA A 539 -5.18 -7.45 19.13
C ALA A 539 -5.21 -8.89 19.68
N THR A 540 -5.73 -9.86 18.92
CA THR A 540 -6.04 -11.21 19.46
C THR A 540 -5.66 -12.36 18.52
N TYR A 541 -6.12 -12.35 17.28
CA TYR A 541 -5.85 -13.37 16.26
C TYR A 541 -4.51 -13.13 15.58
N LEU A 542 -4.22 -11.90 15.15
CA LEU A 542 -2.91 -11.59 14.54
C LEU A 542 -1.76 -11.69 15.55
N VAL A 543 -2.03 -11.46 16.84
CA VAL A 543 -1.04 -11.59 17.94
C VAL A 543 -0.55 -13.02 18.12
N SER A 544 -1.42 -14.02 18.02
CA SER A 544 -1.01 -15.42 18.10
C SER A 544 -0.48 -15.96 16.78
N ALA A 545 -0.96 -15.45 15.63
CA ALA A 545 -0.40 -15.76 14.32
C ALA A 545 1.07 -15.32 14.22
N SER A 546 1.34 -14.04 14.47
CA SER A 546 2.68 -13.43 14.43
C SER A 546 3.67 -13.97 15.48
N ALA A 547 3.25 -14.90 16.34
CA ALA A 547 4.08 -15.57 17.34
C ALA A 547 4.53 -16.98 16.92
N ARG A 548 4.27 -17.40 15.66
CA ARG A 548 4.64 -18.72 15.15
C ARG A 548 5.59 -18.60 13.94
N ASP A 549 6.64 -19.40 13.93
CA ASP A 549 7.66 -19.44 12.86
C ASP A 549 7.12 -19.92 11.49
N ASN A 550 5.86 -20.37 11.43
CA ASN A 550 5.17 -20.84 10.22
C ASN A 550 4.09 -19.87 9.70
N PHE A 551 4.12 -18.61 10.16
CA PHE A 551 3.25 -17.53 9.67
C PHE A 551 4.07 -16.33 9.18
N ASP A 552 3.84 -15.92 7.94
CA ASP A 552 4.40 -14.73 7.32
C ASP A 552 3.31 -13.68 7.04
N LEU A 553 3.66 -12.39 7.11
CA LEU A 553 2.80 -11.25 6.80
C LEU A 553 3.49 -10.31 5.81
N TRP A 554 2.88 -10.08 4.65
CA TRP A 554 3.30 -9.06 3.69
C TRP A 554 2.24 -7.96 3.60
N THR A 555 2.56 -6.76 4.11
CA THR A 555 1.77 -5.53 3.89
C THR A 555 2.20 -4.84 2.60
N ASN A 556 1.57 -3.71 2.25
CA ASN A 556 1.91 -2.88 1.08
C ASN A 556 1.82 -3.64 -0.26
N THR A 557 1.14 -4.79 -0.31
CA THR A 557 1.24 -5.78 -1.39
C THR A 557 -0.14 -6.14 -1.91
N THR A 558 -0.50 -5.65 -3.10
CA THR A 558 -1.79 -5.98 -3.71
C THR A 558 -1.70 -7.30 -4.48
N VAL A 559 -2.78 -8.08 -4.47
CA VAL A 559 -2.92 -9.28 -5.31
C VAL A 559 -3.78 -8.92 -6.52
N LYS A 560 -3.23 -9.05 -7.73
CA LYS A 560 -4.00 -8.85 -8.98
C LYS A 560 -5.05 -9.94 -9.15
N ARG A 561 -4.58 -11.20 -9.08
CA ARG A 561 -5.28 -12.41 -9.53
C ARG A 561 -4.60 -13.67 -9.01
N VAL A 562 -5.27 -14.80 -9.10
CA VAL A 562 -4.69 -16.12 -8.82
C VAL A 562 -4.16 -16.75 -10.11
N VAL A 563 -2.94 -17.28 -10.07
CA VAL A 563 -2.31 -17.98 -11.19
C VAL A 563 -2.81 -19.42 -11.20
N ARG A 564 -3.35 -19.91 -12.33
CA ARG A 564 -4.00 -21.22 -12.41
C ARG A 564 -3.85 -21.93 -13.75
N ASN A 565 -3.90 -23.26 -13.70
CA ASN A 565 -4.05 -24.14 -14.85
C ASN A 565 -5.37 -24.92 -14.69
N GLY A 566 -6.34 -24.64 -15.56
CA GLY A 566 -7.71 -25.14 -15.43
C GLY A 566 -8.34 -24.72 -14.08
N GLY A 567 -8.77 -25.72 -13.30
CA GLY A 567 -9.31 -25.53 -11.95
C GLY A 567 -8.25 -25.53 -10.83
N ARG A 568 -6.96 -25.71 -11.14
CA ARG A 568 -5.88 -25.78 -10.16
C ARG A 568 -5.14 -24.46 -10.06
N ILE A 569 -5.16 -23.84 -8.88
CA ILE A 569 -4.38 -22.64 -8.57
C ILE A 569 -2.97 -23.08 -8.18
N THR A 570 -1.95 -22.40 -8.72
CA THR A 570 -0.52 -22.66 -8.48
C THR A 570 0.15 -21.56 -7.65
N GLY A 571 -0.42 -20.36 -7.62
CA GLY A 571 0.09 -19.21 -6.85
C GLY A 571 -0.81 -17.99 -6.96
N VAL A 572 -0.33 -16.85 -6.47
CA VAL A 572 -0.97 -15.54 -6.67
C VAL A 572 0.04 -14.53 -7.23
N GLU A 573 -0.44 -13.65 -8.09
CA GLU A 573 0.34 -12.58 -8.72
C GLU A 573 0.20 -11.29 -7.89
N VAL A 574 1.33 -10.72 -7.51
CA VAL A 574 1.43 -9.59 -6.57
C VAL A 574 2.18 -8.40 -7.18
N GLU A 575 1.74 -7.21 -6.77
CA GLU A 575 2.36 -5.92 -7.08
C GLU A 575 2.56 -5.13 -5.79
N ALA A 576 3.63 -4.32 -5.75
CA ALA A 576 3.80 -3.35 -4.67
C ALA A 576 2.73 -2.25 -4.81
N PHE A 577 1.95 -2.06 -3.75
CA PHE A 577 0.99 -0.97 -3.62
C PHE A 577 1.63 0.26 -2.95
N MET A 578 2.62 0.03 -2.09
CA MET A 578 3.49 1.04 -1.47
C MET A 578 4.90 0.45 -1.29
N ASP A 579 5.88 1.30 -0.96
CA ASP A 579 7.29 0.89 -0.80
C ASP A 579 7.46 -0.33 0.11
N GLY A 580 8.36 -1.23 -0.25
CA GLY A 580 8.56 -2.49 0.48
C GLY A 580 7.50 -3.57 0.21
N GLY A 581 6.48 -3.26 -0.60
CA GLY A 581 5.53 -4.25 -1.12
C GLY A 581 6.16 -5.23 -2.12
N TYR A 582 5.57 -6.41 -2.30
CA TYR A 582 6.17 -7.47 -3.11
C TYR A 582 5.67 -7.48 -4.56
N LYS A 583 6.59 -7.65 -5.53
CA LYS A 583 6.31 -7.75 -6.98
C LYS A 583 6.71 -9.14 -7.51
N GLY A 584 5.81 -9.81 -8.24
CA GLY A 584 6.05 -11.12 -8.88
C GLY A 584 4.92 -12.14 -8.67
N THR A 585 5.26 -13.43 -8.57
CA THR A 585 4.30 -14.52 -8.27
C THR A 585 4.80 -15.35 -7.10
N VAL A 586 4.00 -15.46 -6.04
CA VAL A 586 4.25 -16.35 -4.91
C VAL A 586 3.42 -17.63 -5.06
N ASN A 587 4.08 -18.78 -4.97
CA ASN A 587 3.48 -20.08 -5.26
C ASN A 587 2.90 -20.76 -4.00
N VAL A 588 1.89 -21.61 -4.18
CA VAL A 588 1.44 -22.52 -3.12
C VAL A 588 2.25 -23.82 -3.14
N THR A 589 2.30 -24.55 -2.02
CA THR A 589 2.94 -25.88 -1.96
C THR A 589 2.38 -26.79 -3.06
N ALA A 590 3.26 -27.43 -3.84
CA ALA A 590 2.84 -28.22 -4.99
C ALA A 590 1.88 -29.35 -4.60
N SER A 591 0.78 -29.49 -5.34
CA SER A 591 -0.31 -30.47 -5.14
C SER A 591 -1.14 -30.35 -3.84
N THR A 592 -0.58 -29.90 -2.73
CA THR A 592 -1.31 -29.74 -1.44
C THR A 592 -1.88 -28.34 -1.22
N GLY A 593 -1.13 -27.30 -1.62
CA GLY A 593 -1.35 -25.92 -1.20
C GLY A 593 -2.58 -25.25 -1.81
N ARG A 594 -3.08 -24.22 -1.12
CA ARG A 594 -4.40 -23.62 -1.28
C ARG A 594 -4.34 -22.09 -1.22
N VAL A 595 -5.29 -21.41 -1.87
CA VAL A 595 -5.46 -19.95 -1.80
C VAL A 595 -6.82 -19.63 -1.21
N ILE A 596 -6.88 -18.66 -0.29
CA ILE A 596 -8.11 -18.18 0.32
C ILE A 596 -8.22 -16.67 0.12
N LEU A 597 -9.27 -16.24 -0.58
CA LEU A 597 -9.57 -14.82 -0.76
C LEU A 597 -10.41 -14.33 0.42
N SER A 598 -9.90 -13.32 1.11
CA SER A 598 -10.52 -12.63 2.24
C SER A 598 -10.49 -11.10 2.06
N ALA A 599 -10.36 -10.65 0.80
CA ALA A 599 -10.24 -9.25 0.39
C ALA A 599 -11.60 -8.50 0.35
N GLY A 600 -12.65 -9.10 0.92
CA GLY A 600 -13.94 -8.47 1.15
C GLY A 600 -14.87 -8.49 -0.07
N THR A 601 -16.08 -7.96 0.14
CA THR A 601 -17.20 -7.93 -0.81
C THR A 601 -16.88 -7.29 -2.17
N PHE A 602 -15.78 -6.54 -2.27
CA PHE A 602 -15.32 -5.90 -3.50
C PHE A 602 -13.98 -6.45 -3.99
N GLY A 603 -12.97 -6.59 -3.11
CA GLY A 603 -11.65 -7.11 -3.49
C GLY A 603 -11.68 -8.59 -3.91
N SER A 604 -12.38 -9.47 -3.18
CA SER A 604 -12.46 -10.89 -3.53
C SER A 604 -13.12 -11.15 -4.90
N PRO A 605 -14.28 -10.54 -5.26
CA PRO A 605 -14.81 -10.67 -6.62
C PRO A 605 -13.95 -9.98 -7.69
N ARG A 606 -13.27 -8.85 -7.40
CA ARG A 606 -12.29 -8.23 -8.32
C ARG A 606 -11.19 -9.23 -8.71
N ILE A 607 -10.59 -9.88 -7.72
CA ILE A 607 -9.56 -10.92 -7.91
C ILE A 607 -10.11 -12.12 -8.70
N LEU A 608 -11.32 -12.61 -8.40
CA LEU A 608 -11.94 -13.69 -9.17
C LEU A 608 -12.13 -13.33 -10.65
N MET A 609 -12.66 -12.14 -10.94
CA MET A 609 -12.89 -11.67 -12.31
C MET A 609 -11.56 -11.50 -13.07
N ARG A 610 -10.54 -10.88 -12.46
CA ARG A 610 -9.16 -10.80 -13.01
C ARG A 610 -8.52 -12.19 -13.22
N SER A 611 -8.98 -13.21 -12.49
CA SER A 611 -8.58 -14.61 -12.64
C SER A 611 -9.41 -15.40 -13.66
N GLY A 612 -10.29 -14.76 -14.44
CA GLY A 612 -11.18 -15.44 -15.40
C GLY A 612 -12.31 -16.26 -14.76
N ILE A 613 -12.80 -15.84 -13.59
CA ILE A 613 -13.88 -16.48 -12.84
C ILE A 613 -14.99 -15.46 -12.56
N GLY A 614 -16.15 -15.59 -13.20
CA GLY A 614 -17.26 -14.63 -13.06
C GLY A 614 -18.23 -14.56 -14.24
N PRO A 615 -19.13 -13.55 -14.26
CA PRO A 615 -20.07 -13.32 -15.34
C PRO A 615 -19.34 -12.92 -16.63
N THR A 616 -19.83 -13.37 -17.79
CA THR A 616 -19.11 -13.18 -19.08
C THR A 616 -18.98 -11.70 -19.44
N ASP A 617 -19.97 -10.87 -19.10
CA ASP A 617 -19.95 -9.43 -19.28
C ASP A 617 -18.93 -8.69 -18.39
N GLN A 618 -18.40 -9.34 -17.35
CA GLN A 618 -17.30 -8.82 -16.54
C GLN A 618 -15.94 -9.40 -16.97
N LEU A 619 -15.88 -10.67 -17.37
CA LEU A 619 -14.65 -11.28 -17.90
C LEU A 619 -14.21 -10.64 -19.23
N GLU A 620 -15.16 -10.26 -20.09
CA GLU A 620 -14.85 -9.46 -21.29
C GLU A 620 -14.33 -8.05 -20.94
N LYS A 621 -14.68 -7.44 -19.79
CA LYS A 621 -14.07 -6.16 -19.39
C LYS A 621 -12.58 -6.32 -19.05
N VAL A 622 -12.22 -7.37 -18.32
CA VAL A 622 -10.81 -7.70 -18.01
C VAL A 622 -10.03 -7.98 -19.29
N LYS A 623 -10.61 -8.76 -20.20
CA LYS A 623 -10.00 -9.11 -21.50
C LYS A 623 -9.75 -7.89 -22.41
N ASN A 624 -10.50 -6.81 -22.23
CA ASN A 624 -10.38 -5.56 -22.98
C ASN A 624 -9.78 -4.40 -22.13
N SER A 625 -9.05 -4.70 -21.05
CA SER A 625 -8.31 -3.73 -20.23
C SER A 625 -6.80 -4.00 -20.27
N THR A 626 -6.04 -3.29 -19.44
CA THR A 626 -4.60 -3.50 -19.21
C THR A 626 -4.23 -4.92 -18.75
N ASP A 627 -5.14 -5.65 -18.10
CA ASP A 627 -4.95 -7.08 -17.77
C ASP A 627 -5.07 -8.01 -18.99
N GLY A 628 -5.63 -7.52 -20.10
CA GLY A 628 -6.03 -8.30 -21.27
C GLY A 628 -4.92 -9.16 -21.89
N PRO A 629 -3.71 -8.64 -22.16
CA PRO A 629 -2.62 -9.40 -22.79
C PRO A 629 -2.21 -10.64 -22.00
N ASP A 630 -2.16 -10.53 -20.67
CA ASP A 630 -1.79 -11.63 -19.77
C ASP A 630 -3.00 -12.42 -19.26
N MET A 631 -4.23 -12.04 -19.60
CA MET A 631 -5.44 -12.66 -19.03
C MET A 631 -5.52 -14.15 -19.41
N ILE A 632 -5.88 -15.00 -18.44
CA ILE A 632 -6.09 -16.42 -18.71
C ILE A 632 -7.12 -16.64 -19.83
N ALA A 633 -6.72 -17.45 -20.82
CA ALA A 633 -7.46 -17.66 -22.06
C ALA A 633 -8.94 -18.04 -21.84
N GLU A 634 -9.82 -17.52 -22.71
CA GLU A 634 -11.28 -17.66 -22.66
C GLU A 634 -11.76 -19.13 -22.54
N SER A 635 -11.02 -20.06 -23.14
CA SER A 635 -11.27 -21.50 -23.07
C SER A 635 -11.16 -22.09 -21.66
N GLN A 636 -10.56 -21.37 -20.70
CA GLN A 636 -10.41 -21.73 -19.29
C GLN A 636 -11.27 -20.87 -18.35
N TRP A 637 -12.17 -20.03 -18.85
CA TRP A 637 -13.04 -19.20 -18.02
C TRP A 637 -14.07 -20.03 -17.26
N ILE A 638 -14.29 -19.68 -15.99
CA ILE A 638 -15.27 -20.34 -15.12
C ILE A 638 -16.44 -19.37 -14.92
N LYS A 639 -17.57 -19.67 -15.54
CA LYS A 639 -18.77 -18.82 -15.48
C LYS A 639 -19.49 -19.03 -14.15
N LEU A 640 -19.57 -17.98 -13.33
CA LEU A 640 -20.19 -17.97 -12.00
C LEU A 640 -20.85 -16.59 -11.75
N PRO A 641 -21.88 -16.49 -10.89
CA PRO A 641 -22.58 -15.24 -10.56
C PRO A 641 -21.78 -14.33 -9.60
N VAL A 642 -20.49 -14.12 -9.87
CA VAL A 642 -19.62 -13.24 -9.08
C VAL A 642 -20.05 -11.79 -9.28
N GLY A 643 -20.29 -11.07 -8.18
CA GLY A 643 -20.81 -9.70 -8.17
C GLY A 643 -22.34 -9.60 -8.11
N GLU A 644 -23.07 -10.68 -8.37
CA GLU A 644 -24.53 -10.76 -8.14
C GLU A 644 -24.83 -10.83 -6.63
N ASN A 645 -26.11 -10.73 -6.22
CA ASN A 645 -26.54 -10.86 -4.82
C ASN A 645 -25.87 -9.86 -3.84
N LEU A 646 -25.31 -8.76 -4.34
CA LEU A 646 -24.80 -7.67 -3.50
C LEU A 646 -25.91 -7.17 -2.56
N ILE A 647 -25.58 -6.99 -1.29
CA ILE A 647 -26.52 -6.55 -0.26
C ILE A 647 -25.80 -5.68 0.79
N ASP A 648 -26.54 -4.78 1.44
CA ASP A 648 -26.12 -4.00 2.60
C ASP A 648 -27.37 -3.77 3.47
N HIS A 649 -27.21 -3.41 4.73
CA HIS A 649 -28.34 -2.92 5.52
C HIS A 649 -28.89 -1.65 4.86
N THR A 650 -30.21 -1.56 4.68
CA THR A 650 -30.80 -0.31 4.19
C THR A 650 -30.85 0.69 5.36
N ASN A 651 -30.04 1.74 5.29
CA ASN A 651 -30.06 2.81 6.28
C ASN A 651 -31.23 3.77 6.09
N THR A 652 -31.79 4.29 7.18
CA THR A 652 -32.63 5.51 7.21
C THR A 652 -32.34 6.28 8.50
N ASP A 653 -31.71 7.45 8.39
CA ASP A 653 -31.46 8.30 9.56
C ASP A 653 -32.71 9.11 9.93
N LEU A 654 -32.95 9.19 11.25
CA LEU A 654 -33.87 10.13 11.87
C LEU A 654 -33.06 11.09 12.75
N VAL A 655 -33.51 12.32 12.91
CA VAL A 655 -32.81 13.31 13.77
C VAL A 655 -33.81 14.01 14.67
N ALA A 656 -33.42 14.18 15.93
CA ALA A 656 -34.19 14.91 16.93
C ALA A 656 -33.29 15.74 17.83
N THR A 657 -33.86 16.75 18.49
CA THR A 657 -33.16 17.65 19.41
C THR A 657 -33.79 17.63 20.80
N HIS A 658 -32.98 17.75 21.86
CA HIS A 658 -33.47 17.93 23.24
C HIS A 658 -32.39 18.52 24.16
N SER A 659 -32.75 19.50 25.00
CA SER A 659 -31.80 20.31 25.79
C SER A 659 -30.99 19.57 26.87
N LYS A 660 -31.31 18.31 27.19
CA LYS A 660 -30.47 17.46 28.05
C LYS A 660 -29.43 16.64 27.27
N VAL A 661 -29.46 16.65 25.94
CA VAL A 661 -28.41 16.02 25.14
C VAL A 661 -27.14 16.86 25.27
N VAL A 662 -26.03 16.19 25.53
CA VAL A 662 -24.70 16.79 25.68
C VAL A 662 -23.78 16.13 24.66
N TRP A 663 -23.49 16.85 23.60
CA TRP A 663 -22.52 16.49 22.57
C TRP A 663 -21.07 16.55 23.09
N TYR A 664 -20.18 15.85 22.39
CA TYR A 664 -18.74 15.89 22.57
C TYR A 664 -18.10 15.95 21.18
N ASP A 665 -17.19 16.89 20.96
CA ASP A 665 -16.52 17.04 19.67
C ASP A 665 -15.39 16.01 19.55
N PHE A 666 -15.64 14.96 18.77
CA PHE A 666 -14.64 13.93 18.49
C PHE A 666 -13.70 14.30 17.33
N TYR A 667 -14.10 15.20 16.43
CA TYR A 667 -13.23 15.70 15.35
C TYR A 667 -12.23 16.71 15.90
N GLY A 668 -12.69 17.67 16.70
CA GLY A 668 -11.82 18.57 17.47
C GLY A 668 -10.88 17.81 18.43
N ALA A 669 -11.25 16.60 18.87
CA ALA A 669 -10.40 15.72 19.66
C ALA A 669 -9.31 14.96 18.87
N TYR A 670 -9.28 15.06 17.53
CA TYR A 670 -8.12 14.67 16.76
C TYR A 670 -6.98 15.66 16.97
N ASP A 671 -7.21 16.97 16.78
CA ASP A 671 -6.18 18.01 16.86
C ASP A 671 -5.92 18.55 18.29
N ASP A 672 -6.96 19.05 18.98
CA ASP A 672 -6.87 19.70 20.30
C ASP A 672 -7.90 19.09 21.27
N PRO A 673 -7.70 17.83 21.71
CA PRO A 673 -8.61 17.15 22.62
C PRO A 673 -8.68 17.86 23.99
N ILE A 674 -9.87 17.82 24.59
CA ILE A 674 -10.10 18.31 25.96
C ILE A 674 -9.06 17.66 26.89
N LYS A 675 -8.15 18.48 27.41
CA LYS A 675 -6.90 18.03 28.03
C LYS A 675 -7.10 16.97 29.12
N SER A 676 -8.14 17.10 29.95
CA SER A 676 -8.44 16.12 31.00
C SER A 676 -8.83 14.74 30.45
N ASP A 677 -9.52 14.69 29.31
CA ASP A 677 -9.93 13.44 28.68
C ASP A 677 -8.73 12.76 28.01
N ALA A 678 -7.89 13.51 27.29
CA ALA A 678 -6.61 13.04 26.76
C ALA A 678 -5.67 12.54 27.87
N GLU A 679 -5.49 13.30 28.95
CA GLU A 679 -4.71 12.87 30.12
C GLU A 679 -5.31 11.61 30.77
N SER A 680 -6.64 11.48 30.87
CA SER A 680 -7.27 10.28 31.43
C SER A 680 -7.04 9.03 30.57
N TYR A 681 -7.14 9.18 29.24
CA TYR A 681 -6.96 8.11 28.28
C TYR A 681 -5.49 7.67 28.16
N LEU A 682 -4.57 8.63 28.06
CA LEU A 682 -3.13 8.35 27.98
C LEU A 682 -2.62 7.62 29.22
N ASN A 683 -2.98 8.09 30.42
CA ASN A 683 -2.50 7.53 31.68
C ASN A 683 -3.20 6.22 32.09
N ASN A 684 -4.51 6.08 31.85
CA ASN A 684 -5.31 4.98 32.42
C ASN A 684 -6.20 4.22 31.43
N ARG A 685 -6.34 4.67 30.17
CA ARG A 685 -7.34 4.19 29.20
C ARG A 685 -8.79 4.33 29.69
N THR A 686 -9.06 5.42 30.41
CA THR A 686 -10.40 5.82 30.84
C THR A 686 -10.93 6.99 30.00
N GLY A 687 -12.18 7.39 30.27
CA GLY A 687 -12.77 8.58 29.68
C GLY A 687 -13.54 8.34 28.38
N ILE A 688 -14.05 9.44 27.82
CA ILE A 688 -14.86 9.42 26.60
C ILE A 688 -14.09 8.93 25.36
N LEU A 689 -12.77 9.11 25.32
CA LEU A 689 -11.91 8.64 24.22
C LEU A 689 -11.71 7.11 24.21
N ALA A 690 -12.10 6.40 25.26
CA ALA A 690 -12.19 4.93 25.29
C ALA A 690 -13.54 4.40 24.77
N GLN A 691 -14.50 5.28 24.44
CA GLN A 691 -15.72 4.93 23.70
C GLN A 691 -15.54 5.28 22.22
N ALA A 692 -16.30 4.62 21.35
CA ALA A 692 -16.34 4.97 19.94
C ALA A 692 -16.85 6.40 19.73
N ALA A 693 -16.36 7.04 18.66
CA ALA A 693 -16.89 8.28 18.12
C ALA A 693 -17.96 8.01 17.04
N PRO A 694 -18.99 8.88 16.90
CA PRO A 694 -19.48 9.80 17.95
C PRO A 694 -19.99 9.00 19.15
N ASN A 695 -20.41 9.66 20.24
CA ASN A 695 -20.90 8.95 21.43
C ASN A 695 -22.16 8.12 21.13
N ILE A 696 -21.97 6.81 20.90
CA ILE A 696 -23.05 5.86 20.59
C ILE A 696 -23.85 5.59 21.87
N GLY A 697 -25.16 5.86 21.79
CA GLY A 697 -26.12 5.67 22.87
C GLY A 697 -26.71 4.26 22.89
N PRO A 698 -28.00 4.11 23.26
CA PRO A 698 -28.62 2.79 23.26
C PRO A 698 -28.78 2.25 21.84
N LEU A 699 -28.49 0.97 21.70
CA LEU A 699 -28.85 0.15 20.56
C LEU A 699 -30.19 -0.52 20.88
N PHE A 700 -31.07 -0.66 19.89
CA PHE A 700 -32.38 -1.27 20.11
C PHE A 700 -32.93 -1.95 18.85
N PHE A 701 -33.83 -2.91 19.03
CA PHE A 701 -34.26 -3.83 17.96
C PHE A 701 -35.78 -4.06 17.98
N ASP A 702 -36.38 -4.11 16.80
CA ASP A 702 -37.80 -4.39 16.57
C ASP A 702 -37.93 -5.42 15.42
N GLN A 703 -39.02 -6.18 15.39
CA GLN A 703 -39.30 -7.12 14.29
C GLN A 703 -40.66 -6.84 13.67
N ILE A 704 -40.71 -6.81 12.35
CA ILE A 704 -41.88 -6.38 11.57
C ILE A 704 -42.21 -7.47 10.56
N THR A 705 -43.38 -8.09 10.71
CA THR A 705 -43.91 -9.03 9.73
C THR A 705 -44.52 -8.24 8.56
N GLY A 706 -43.99 -8.42 7.35
CA GLY A 706 -44.51 -7.79 6.14
C GLY A 706 -45.85 -8.38 5.69
N SER A 707 -46.46 -7.78 4.68
CA SER A 707 -47.72 -8.29 4.09
C SER A 707 -47.51 -9.62 3.34
N ASP A 708 -46.27 -9.87 2.91
CA ASP A 708 -45.72 -11.11 2.39
C ASP A 708 -45.51 -12.21 3.45
N GLY A 709 -45.67 -11.90 4.74
CA GLY A 709 -45.41 -12.82 5.86
C GLY A 709 -43.94 -12.94 6.28
N VAL A 710 -43.02 -12.20 5.65
CA VAL A 710 -41.58 -12.24 5.97
C VAL A 710 -41.30 -11.38 7.20
N VAL A 711 -40.59 -11.93 8.18
CA VAL A 711 -40.23 -11.21 9.42
C VAL A 711 -38.95 -10.42 9.20
N ARG A 712 -39.10 -9.14 8.85
CA ARG A 712 -38.00 -8.19 8.68
C ARG A 712 -37.49 -7.70 10.02
N GLN A 713 -36.18 -7.81 10.21
CA GLN A 713 -35.47 -7.38 11.41
C GLN A 713 -35.01 -5.94 11.27
N ILE A 714 -35.28 -5.13 12.30
CA ILE A 714 -34.77 -3.76 12.42
C ILE A 714 -33.74 -3.70 13.54
N GLN A 715 -32.56 -3.14 13.26
CA GLN A 715 -31.64 -2.56 14.25
C GLN A 715 -31.81 -1.04 14.26
N TRP A 716 -31.62 -0.43 15.42
CA TRP A 716 -31.51 1.00 15.60
C TRP A 716 -30.23 1.36 16.35
N GLN A 717 -29.60 2.47 15.95
CA GLN A 717 -28.41 3.01 16.59
C GLN A 717 -28.60 4.51 16.83
N ALA A 718 -28.89 4.89 18.07
CA ALA A 718 -28.86 6.29 18.51
C ALA A 718 -27.42 6.73 18.77
N ARG A 719 -27.05 7.93 18.33
CA ARG A 719 -25.72 8.52 18.51
C ARG A 719 -25.81 10.04 18.67
N VAL A 720 -24.96 10.61 19.52
CA VAL A 720 -24.99 12.04 19.84
C VAL A 720 -24.12 12.82 18.85
N GLU A 721 -24.74 13.25 17.75
CA GLU A 721 -24.22 14.11 16.69
C GLU A 721 -25.39 14.85 16.02
N GLY A 722 -25.09 15.85 15.20
CA GLY A 722 -25.99 16.45 14.22
C GLY A 722 -26.43 15.49 13.11
N GLY A 723 -27.18 16.00 12.14
CA GLY A 723 -27.66 15.20 11.01
C GLY A 723 -28.56 15.99 10.06
N HIS A 724 -28.36 15.79 8.76
CA HIS A 724 -28.92 16.64 7.69
C HIS A 724 -28.61 18.13 7.97
N GLU A 725 -29.63 19.01 8.04
CA GLU A 725 -29.46 20.44 8.37
C GLU A 725 -29.53 20.70 9.89
N THR A 726 -29.62 19.65 10.73
CA THR A 726 -29.61 19.78 12.20
C THR A 726 -28.16 19.86 12.70
N PRO A 727 -27.72 20.97 13.32
CA PRO A 727 -26.38 21.07 13.88
C PRO A 727 -26.24 20.25 15.18
N ASP A 728 -24.99 20.05 15.59
CA ASP A 728 -24.57 19.38 16.82
C ASP A 728 -24.99 20.10 18.12
N GLY A 729 -24.44 19.67 19.27
CA GLY A 729 -24.71 20.24 20.59
C GLY A 729 -25.86 19.57 21.32
N HIS A 730 -27.08 19.68 20.78
CA HIS A 730 -28.32 19.12 21.36
C HIS A 730 -29.04 18.09 20.47
N ALA A 731 -28.44 17.73 19.33
CA ALA A 731 -28.96 16.74 18.40
C ALA A 731 -28.63 15.30 18.81
N VAL A 732 -29.52 14.39 18.43
CA VAL A 732 -29.30 12.94 18.44
C VAL A 732 -29.80 12.38 17.12
N THR A 733 -28.89 11.76 16.37
CA THR A 733 -29.20 11.05 15.14
C THR A 733 -29.43 9.57 15.47
N ILE A 734 -30.46 8.99 14.88
CA ILE A 734 -30.92 7.63 15.13
C ILE A 734 -31.07 6.91 13.79
N SER A 735 -30.05 6.16 13.39
CA SER A 735 -30.12 5.30 12.20
C SER A 735 -31.07 4.13 12.45
N GLN A 736 -31.95 3.88 11.47
CA GLN A 736 -32.59 2.59 11.27
C GLN A 736 -31.77 1.77 10.29
N TYR A 737 -31.48 0.51 10.63
CA TYR A 737 -30.95 -0.48 9.69
C TYR A 737 -31.99 -1.60 9.49
N LEU A 738 -32.50 -1.74 8.27
CA LEU A 738 -33.26 -2.91 7.85
C LEU A 738 -32.27 -4.04 7.49
N GLY A 739 -32.36 -5.16 8.21
CA GLY A 739 -31.43 -6.30 8.16
C GLY A 739 -32.10 -7.60 7.69
N ARG A 740 -31.94 -8.69 8.46
CA ARG A 740 -32.51 -10.03 8.17
C ARG A 740 -33.97 -9.97 7.70
N GLY A 741 -34.34 -10.79 6.71
CA GLY A 741 -35.62 -10.69 5.99
C GLY A 741 -35.66 -9.65 4.85
N LEU A 742 -34.61 -8.84 4.65
CA LEU A 742 -34.46 -7.95 3.48
C LEU A 742 -34.45 -8.77 2.17
N THR A 743 -35.41 -8.48 1.30
CA THR A 743 -35.61 -9.21 0.02
C THR A 743 -34.86 -8.58 -1.15
N SER A 744 -34.68 -7.26 -1.14
CA SER A 744 -33.93 -6.53 -2.17
C SER A 744 -32.48 -7.02 -2.32
N ARG A 745 -31.95 -6.95 -3.56
CA ARG A 745 -30.57 -7.30 -3.94
C ARG A 745 -30.06 -6.37 -5.03
N GLY A 746 -28.75 -6.15 -5.04
CA GLY A 746 -28.02 -5.33 -6.01
C GLY A 746 -26.99 -6.14 -6.82
N ARG A 747 -26.11 -5.42 -7.53
CA ARG A 747 -25.04 -5.98 -8.36
C ARG A 747 -23.78 -5.10 -8.35
N MET A 748 -22.64 -5.72 -8.07
CA MET A 748 -21.30 -5.15 -8.26
C MET A 748 -20.77 -5.51 -9.65
N THR A 749 -20.12 -4.55 -10.32
CA THR A 749 -19.42 -4.78 -11.61
C THR A 749 -18.08 -4.06 -11.64
N LEU A 750 -17.24 -4.36 -12.64
CA LEU A 750 -15.98 -3.63 -12.87
C LEU A 750 -16.18 -2.38 -13.75
N THR A 751 -15.34 -1.36 -13.56
CA THR A 751 -15.09 -0.31 -14.57
C THR A 751 -14.20 -0.86 -15.71
N THR A 752 -13.86 -0.03 -16.70
CA THR A 752 -12.79 -0.32 -17.67
C THR A 752 -11.40 -0.27 -17.04
N GLY A 753 -11.20 0.56 -16.00
CA GLY A 753 -10.00 0.57 -15.13
C GLY A 753 -9.94 -0.58 -14.12
N LEU A 754 -10.90 -1.52 -14.19
CA LEU A 754 -11.06 -2.65 -13.27
C LEU A 754 -11.42 -2.30 -11.83
N ASP A 755 -11.82 -1.07 -11.53
CA ASP A 755 -12.34 -0.67 -10.22
C ASP A 755 -13.72 -1.26 -9.98
N THR A 756 -14.13 -1.39 -8.72
CA THR A 756 -15.40 -2.00 -8.36
C THR A 756 -16.48 -0.94 -8.13
N VAL A 757 -17.65 -1.13 -8.77
CA VAL A 757 -18.78 -0.18 -8.70
C VAL A 757 -20.12 -0.86 -8.41
N VAL A 758 -20.98 -0.19 -7.64
CA VAL A 758 -22.34 -0.63 -7.28
C VAL A 758 -23.31 -0.30 -8.42
N SER A 759 -23.19 -1.04 -9.52
CA SER A 759 -24.02 -0.87 -10.74
C SER A 759 -25.52 -1.04 -10.55
N THR A 760 -25.94 -1.70 -9.47
CA THR A 760 -27.35 -1.81 -9.07
C THR A 760 -27.42 -1.77 -7.56
N LEU A 761 -28.09 -0.74 -7.04
CA LEU A 761 -28.28 -0.52 -5.61
C LEU A 761 -29.16 -1.62 -4.99
N PRO A 762 -28.82 -2.16 -3.80
CA PRO A 762 -29.58 -3.21 -3.14
C PRO A 762 -30.78 -2.71 -2.31
N TYR A 763 -31.09 -1.42 -2.34
CA TYR A 763 -32.03 -0.78 -1.42
C TYR A 763 -33.45 -0.67 -2.01
N LEU A 764 -34.46 -0.97 -1.19
CA LEU A 764 -35.89 -0.66 -1.43
C LEU A 764 -36.44 -1.04 -2.82
N ARG A 765 -36.15 -2.26 -3.28
CA ARG A 765 -36.65 -2.83 -4.55
C ARG A 765 -37.96 -3.61 -4.39
N ASP A 766 -38.28 -4.04 -3.16
CA ASP A 766 -39.57 -4.61 -2.75
C ASP A 766 -40.33 -3.58 -1.89
N GLN A 767 -41.63 -3.42 -2.14
CA GLN A 767 -42.51 -2.56 -1.35
C GLN A 767 -42.59 -3.01 0.12
N ASN A 768 -42.50 -4.32 0.41
CA ASN A 768 -42.52 -4.83 1.78
C ASN A 768 -41.24 -4.44 2.57
N ASP A 769 -40.12 -4.20 1.88
CA ASP A 769 -38.92 -3.62 2.51
C ASP A 769 -39.18 -2.14 2.89
N VAL A 770 -39.85 -1.36 2.01
CA VAL A 770 -40.26 0.04 2.26
C VAL A 770 -41.26 0.14 3.42
N ASP A 771 -42.28 -0.72 3.42
CA ASP A 771 -43.34 -0.73 4.42
C ASP A 771 -42.78 -1.08 5.81
N ALA A 772 -41.78 -1.96 5.89
CA ALA A 772 -41.07 -2.27 7.14
C ALA A 772 -40.27 -1.07 7.66
N VAL A 773 -39.57 -0.33 6.79
CA VAL A 773 -38.86 0.91 7.17
C VAL A 773 -39.84 1.93 7.78
N ILE A 774 -40.93 2.20 7.08
CA ILE A 774 -42.01 3.11 7.49
C ILE A 774 -42.62 2.68 8.83
N GLN A 775 -42.99 1.40 8.97
CA GLN A 775 -43.60 0.90 10.19
C GLN A 775 -42.63 0.92 11.38
N GLY A 776 -41.34 0.71 11.16
CA GLY A 776 -40.30 0.88 12.19
C GLY A 776 -40.24 2.31 12.71
N ILE A 777 -40.20 3.32 11.83
CA ILE A 777 -40.15 4.73 12.23
C ILE A 777 -41.41 5.11 13.02
N LYS A 778 -42.59 4.67 12.57
CA LYS A 778 -43.85 4.82 13.32
C LYS A 778 -43.80 4.16 14.70
N ASN A 779 -43.23 2.96 14.81
CA ASN A 779 -43.07 2.26 16.10
C ASN A 779 -42.17 3.05 17.05
N LEU A 780 -41.06 3.61 16.56
CA LEU A 780 -40.10 4.37 17.35
C LEU A 780 -40.66 5.73 17.80
N GLN A 781 -41.28 6.50 16.89
CA GLN A 781 -41.89 7.79 17.26
C GLN A 781 -42.99 7.63 18.31
N ASN A 782 -43.80 6.57 18.22
CA ASN A 782 -44.79 6.25 19.25
C ASN A 782 -44.14 5.89 20.60
N ALA A 783 -43.06 5.12 20.60
CA ALA A 783 -42.32 4.76 21.81
C ALA A 783 -41.69 5.99 22.50
N LEU A 784 -41.04 6.87 21.73
CA LEU A 784 -40.33 8.03 22.26
C LEU A 784 -41.22 9.26 22.49
N LYS A 785 -42.51 9.21 22.17
CA LYS A 785 -43.48 10.32 22.30
C LYS A 785 -43.49 10.99 23.68
N GLY A 786 -43.22 10.23 24.75
CA GLY A 786 -43.18 10.73 26.14
C GLY A 786 -41.84 11.34 26.59
N THR A 787 -40.83 11.43 25.72
CA THR A 787 -39.48 11.91 26.09
C THR A 787 -39.30 13.42 26.06
N GLY A 788 -40.08 14.13 25.23
CA GLY A 788 -39.87 15.54 24.92
C GLY A 788 -38.88 15.82 23.77
N LEU A 789 -38.41 14.78 23.06
CA LEU A 789 -37.65 14.96 21.81
C LEU A 789 -38.43 15.78 20.78
N ASN A 790 -37.77 16.78 20.20
CA ASN A 790 -38.25 17.53 19.06
C ASN A 790 -37.65 16.96 17.77
N TRP A 791 -38.43 16.20 17.00
CA TRP A 791 -38.00 15.62 15.72
C TRP A 791 -37.77 16.72 14.69
N THR A 792 -36.57 16.73 14.09
CA THR A 792 -36.23 17.58 12.94
C THR A 792 -36.34 16.78 11.64
N TYR A 793 -36.01 15.48 11.67
CA TYR A 793 -36.16 14.57 10.53
C TYR A 793 -36.82 13.25 10.99
N PRO A 794 -38.04 12.91 10.50
CA PRO A 794 -38.92 13.76 9.69
C PRO A 794 -39.34 15.04 10.42
N ALA A 795 -39.57 16.10 9.65
CA ALA A 795 -40.06 17.37 10.20
C ALA A 795 -41.51 17.22 10.72
N PRO A 796 -41.97 18.02 11.72
CA PRO A 796 -43.26 17.81 12.38
C PRO A 796 -44.52 17.86 11.50
N ASN A 797 -44.43 18.37 10.28
CA ASN A 797 -45.53 18.45 9.31
C ASN A 797 -45.42 17.43 8.16
N THR A 798 -44.36 16.61 8.14
CA THR A 798 -44.08 15.61 7.10
C THR A 798 -44.49 14.22 7.61
N THR A 799 -45.22 13.45 6.80
CA THR A 799 -45.58 12.08 7.19
C THR A 799 -44.38 11.13 7.10
N VAL A 800 -44.40 10.01 7.84
CA VAL A 800 -43.30 9.02 7.78
C VAL A 800 -43.18 8.43 6.37
N GLU A 801 -44.32 8.13 5.74
CA GLU A 801 -44.46 7.68 4.37
C GLU A 801 -43.82 8.66 3.38
N GLU A 802 -44.17 9.94 3.47
CA GLU A 802 -43.62 11.02 2.64
C GLU A 802 -42.11 11.19 2.86
N PHE A 803 -41.65 11.15 4.11
CA PHE A 803 -40.22 11.26 4.44
C PHE A 803 -39.39 10.11 3.84
N VAL A 804 -39.86 8.86 3.96
CA VAL A 804 -39.16 7.69 3.40
C VAL A 804 -39.20 7.72 1.88
N ASN A 805 -40.35 8.03 1.27
CA ASN A 805 -40.50 8.05 -0.19
C ASN A 805 -39.77 9.22 -0.86
N ASN A 806 -39.57 10.34 -0.16
CA ASN A 806 -38.82 11.49 -0.66
C ASN A 806 -37.31 11.39 -0.39
N MET A 807 -36.84 10.46 0.44
CA MET A 807 -35.40 10.29 0.68
C MET A 807 -34.73 9.65 -0.56
N PRO A 808 -33.67 10.26 -1.13
CA PRO A 808 -33.00 9.70 -2.30
C PRO A 808 -32.51 8.27 -2.07
N ILE A 809 -32.71 7.38 -3.04
CA ILE A 809 -32.20 6.01 -3.00
C ILE A 809 -30.84 5.99 -3.72
N ASN A 810 -29.76 6.26 -2.98
CA ASN A 810 -28.39 6.14 -3.45
C ASN A 810 -27.45 5.67 -2.33
N ALA A 811 -26.18 5.38 -2.64
CA ALA A 811 -25.22 4.89 -1.65
C ALA A 811 -24.93 5.94 -0.56
N GLY A 812 -24.81 7.22 -0.90
CA GLY A 812 -24.52 8.31 0.06
C GLY A 812 -25.62 8.54 1.10
N THR A 813 -26.87 8.20 0.80
CA THR A 813 -28.02 8.34 1.72
C THR A 813 -28.46 7.04 2.40
N ARG A 814 -28.24 5.86 1.77
CA ARG A 814 -28.83 4.58 2.21
C ARG A 814 -27.81 3.52 2.64
N ARG A 815 -26.49 3.71 2.45
CA ARG A 815 -25.49 2.71 2.86
C ARG A 815 -25.30 2.66 4.38
N ALA A 816 -25.05 1.46 4.89
CA ALA A 816 -24.53 1.23 6.23
C ALA A 816 -23.05 0.79 6.21
N ASN A 817 -22.50 0.52 5.02
CA ASN A 817 -21.15 -0.04 4.81
C ASN A 817 -20.98 -1.47 5.34
N HIS A 818 -22.09 -2.22 5.44
CA HIS A 818 -22.12 -3.64 5.80
C HIS A 818 -22.22 -4.53 4.55
N TRP A 819 -21.60 -4.11 3.44
CA TRP A 819 -21.67 -4.75 2.12
C TRP A 819 -21.34 -6.25 2.18
N MET A 820 -22.19 -7.08 1.58
CA MET A 820 -22.14 -8.55 1.59
C MET A 820 -22.56 -9.18 0.24
N GLY A 821 -22.35 -10.49 0.10
CA GLY A 821 -23.13 -11.36 -0.80
C GLY A 821 -22.64 -11.57 -2.24
N THR A 822 -21.60 -10.86 -2.69
CA THR A 822 -21.05 -10.89 -4.07
C THR A 822 -20.36 -12.20 -4.49
N CYS A 823 -20.06 -13.09 -3.55
CA CYS A 823 -19.51 -14.42 -3.78
C CYS A 823 -20.35 -15.49 -3.05
N LYS A 824 -21.68 -15.32 -3.07
CA LYS A 824 -22.68 -16.14 -2.37
C LYS A 824 -22.31 -17.62 -2.23
N MET A 825 -22.41 -18.13 -1.00
CA MET A 825 -22.34 -19.55 -0.69
C MET A 825 -23.68 -20.26 -0.85
N GLY A 826 -23.63 -21.52 -1.28
CA GLY A 826 -24.79 -22.41 -1.31
C GLY A 826 -24.47 -23.78 -1.91
N THR A 827 -25.51 -24.50 -2.34
CA THR A 827 -25.41 -25.85 -2.93
C THR A 827 -25.73 -25.86 -4.43
N ASP A 828 -26.25 -24.75 -4.96
CA ASP A 828 -26.64 -24.51 -6.33
C ASP A 828 -25.47 -23.92 -7.15
N ASP A 829 -24.54 -24.80 -7.52
CA ASP A 829 -23.37 -24.57 -8.39
C ASP A 829 -23.69 -23.67 -9.60
N GLY A 830 -23.24 -22.41 -9.53
CA GLY A 830 -23.54 -21.35 -10.49
C GLY A 830 -23.06 -21.57 -11.92
N ARG A 831 -22.29 -22.64 -12.18
CA ARG A 831 -21.94 -23.10 -13.54
C ARG A 831 -23.10 -23.80 -14.25
N ASN A 832 -24.21 -24.05 -13.54
CA ASN A 832 -25.42 -24.75 -14.00
C ASN A 832 -26.67 -23.88 -13.73
N ASP A 833 -26.57 -22.58 -14.00
CA ASP A 833 -27.64 -21.58 -13.80
C ASP A 833 -28.10 -21.40 -12.33
N GLY A 834 -27.28 -21.85 -11.38
CA GLY A 834 -27.45 -21.60 -9.95
C GLY A 834 -26.93 -20.23 -9.49
N THR A 835 -27.19 -19.88 -8.24
CA THR A 835 -26.86 -18.57 -7.65
C THR A 835 -25.56 -18.55 -6.83
N SER A 836 -24.91 -19.70 -6.64
CA SER A 836 -23.76 -19.81 -5.72
C SER A 836 -22.41 -19.83 -6.42
N VAL A 837 -21.48 -19.03 -5.89
CA VAL A 837 -20.07 -18.91 -6.32
C VAL A 837 -19.18 -19.90 -5.56
N VAL A 838 -19.46 -20.13 -4.28
CA VAL A 838 -18.74 -21.11 -3.43
C VAL A 838 -19.65 -22.21 -2.89
N ASP A 839 -19.08 -23.40 -2.70
CA ASP A 839 -19.73 -24.53 -2.04
C ASP A 839 -19.79 -24.37 -0.51
N THR A 840 -20.43 -25.32 0.19
CA THR A 840 -20.58 -25.29 1.65
C THR A 840 -19.28 -25.56 2.44
N ASN A 841 -18.13 -25.73 1.77
CA ASN A 841 -16.78 -25.68 2.33
C ASN A 841 -16.04 -24.40 1.92
N THR A 842 -16.77 -23.38 1.48
CA THR A 842 -16.32 -22.07 0.98
C THR A 842 -15.39 -22.13 -0.23
N LYS A 843 -15.39 -23.25 -0.97
CA LYS A 843 -14.52 -23.45 -2.13
C LYS A 843 -15.20 -22.98 -3.42
N VAL A 844 -14.46 -22.27 -4.28
CA VAL A 844 -14.99 -21.74 -5.55
C VAL A 844 -15.37 -22.88 -6.50
N TYR A 845 -16.60 -22.84 -7.00
CA TYR A 845 -17.12 -23.87 -7.90
C TYR A 845 -16.27 -23.99 -9.17
N GLY A 846 -15.89 -25.21 -9.52
CA GLY A 846 -14.97 -25.48 -10.65
C GLY A 846 -13.48 -25.40 -10.32
N THR A 847 -13.11 -25.14 -9.06
CA THR A 847 -11.70 -25.19 -8.60
C THR A 847 -11.42 -26.37 -7.67
N GLU A 848 -10.13 -26.71 -7.56
CA GLU A 848 -9.61 -27.71 -6.62
C GLU A 848 -9.27 -27.11 -5.25
N ASN A 849 -8.62 -25.95 -5.24
CA ASN A 849 -7.87 -25.42 -4.11
C ASN A 849 -8.00 -23.90 -3.89
N LEU A 850 -9.03 -23.26 -4.46
CA LEU A 850 -9.36 -21.85 -4.25
C LEU A 850 -10.62 -21.70 -3.39
N TYR A 851 -10.55 -20.85 -2.38
CA TYR A 851 -11.63 -20.58 -1.43
C TYR A 851 -11.89 -19.07 -1.36
N VAL A 852 -13.11 -18.67 -0.97
CA VAL A 852 -13.44 -17.28 -0.59
C VAL A 852 -14.04 -17.31 0.80
N VAL A 853 -13.55 -16.48 1.70
CA VAL A 853 -14.02 -16.38 3.09
C VAL A 853 -13.90 -14.92 3.53
N ASP A 854 -14.99 -14.18 3.37
CA ASP A 854 -15.22 -12.84 3.93
C ASP A 854 -16.72 -12.51 3.83
N ALA A 855 -17.10 -11.23 3.94
CA ALA A 855 -18.48 -10.77 3.82
C ALA A 855 -19.15 -11.12 2.46
N SER A 856 -18.38 -11.35 1.40
CA SER A 856 -18.89 -11.71 0.07
C SER A 856 -19.70 -13.02 0.05
N ILE A 857 -19.46 -13.98 0.96
CA ILE A 857 -20.12 -15.30 0.88
C ILE A 857 -21.50 -15.37 1.54
N PHE A 858 -21.92 -14.31 2.26
CA PHE A 858 -23.18 -14.26 3.01
C PHE A 858 -24.40 -14.29 2.08
N PRO A 859 -25.33 -15.28 2.19
CA PRO A 859 -26.45 -15.39 1.26
C PRO A 859 -27.52 -14.27 1.37
N GLY A 860 -27.59 -13.60 2.51
CA GLY A 860 -28.53 -12.51 2.79
C GLY A 860 -28.14 -11.75 4.06
N MET A 861 -28.97 -10.77 4.43
CA MET A 861 -28.64 -9.86 5.54
C MET A 861 -28.91 -10.50 6.90
N ILE A 862 -28.21 -9.98 7.91
CA ILE A 862 -28.24 -10.43 9.30
C ILE A 862 -28.90 -9.38 10.20
N THR A 863 -28.97 -9.61 11.51
CA THR A 863 -29.61 -8.71 12.48
C THR A 863 -28.76 -7.50 12.85
N THR A 864 -27.41 -7.60 12.78
CA THR A 864 -26.50 -6.61 13.40
C THR A 864 -25.32 -6.21 12.52
N ASN A 865 -24.49 -5.26 12.98
CA ASN A 865 -23.19 -4.96 12.36
C ASN A 865 -22.35 -6.26 12.21
N PRO A 866 -21.69 -6.50 11.06
CA PRO A 866 -21.30 -7.85 10.65
C PRO A 866 -19.95 -8.37 11.15
N SER A 867 -19.10 -7.54 11.76
CA SER A 867 -17.69 -7.90 12.03
C SER A 867 -17.53 -9.20 12.83
N ALA A 868 -18.35 -9.42 13.87
CA ALA A 868 -18.34 -10.65 14.64
C ALA A 868 -18.87 -11.87 13.85
N TYR A 869 -19.84 -11.68 12.95
CA TYR A 869 -20.38 -12.76 12.11
C TYR A 869 -19.35 -13.21 11.07
N ILE A 870 -18.64 -12.26 10.45
CA ILE A 870 -17.58 -12.54 9.48
C ILE A 870 -16.43 -13.34 10.14
N VAL A 871 -16.06 -13.00 11.39
CA VAL A 871 -15.06 -13.76 12.15
C VAL A 871 -15.59 -15.13 12.58
N THR A 872 -16.88 -15.24 12.94
CA THR A 872 -17.54 -16.52 13.25
C THR A 872 -17.55 -17.44 12.01
N VAL A 873 -17.77 -16.86 10.82
CA VAL A 873 -17.66 -17.55 9.53
C VAL A 873 -16.22 -18.01 9.26
N ALA A 874 -15.21 -17.18 9.54
CA ALA A 874 -13.80 -17.55 9.40
C ALA A 874 -13.39 -18.72 10.31
N GLU A 875 -13.84 -18.72 11.57
CA GLU A 875 -13.65 -19.81 12.53
C GLU A 875 -14.26 -21.14 12.06
N HIS A 876 -15.40 -21.10 11.37
CA HIS A 876 -16.03 -22.30 10.80
C HIS A 876 -15.38 -22.74 9.50
N ALA A 877 -15.09 -21.80 8.60
CA ALA A 877 -14.40 -22.05 7.33
C ALA A 877 -13.03 -22.71 7.55
N ALA A 878 -12.22 -22.21 8.50
CA ALA A 878 -10.96 -22.83 8.90
C ALA A 878 -11.14 -24.32 9.26
N THR A 879 -12.19 -24.63 10.03
CA THR A 879 -12.51 -26.00 10.46
C THR A 879 -12.85 -26.91 9.27
N LYS A 880 -13.67 -26.43 8.32
CA LYS A 880 -14.06 -27.16 7.11
C LYS A 880 -12.90 -27.35 6.14
N ILE A 881 -12.10 -26.31 5.92
CA ILE A 881 -10.93 -26.31 5.03
C ILE A 881 -9.89 -27.32 5.55
N LEU A 882 -9.57 -27.30 6.85
CA LEU A 882 -8.69 -28.30 7.46
C LEU A 882 -9.28 -29.71 7.40
N GLY A 883 -10.57 -29.89 7.73
CA GLY A 883 -11.25 -31.19 7.67
C GLY A 883 -11.27 -31.83 6.28
N GLY A 884 -11.29 -31.02 5.21
CA GLY A 884 -11.27 -31.47 3.82
C GLY A 884 -9.98 -32.16 3.35
N GLN A 885 -8.94 -32.27 4.19
CA GLN A 885 -7.70 -32.99 3.88
C GLN A 885 -7.90 -34.52 3.68
N ASN A 886 -8.86 -35.14 4.39
CA ASN A 886 -8.94 -36.60 4.50
C ASN A 886 -9.62 -37.34 3.32
N SER A 887 -10.17 -36.63 2.33
CA SER A 887 -11.14 -37.22 1.38
C SER A 887 -10.62 -37.47 -0.05
N GLN A 888 -9.31 -37.44 -0.29
CA GLN A 888 -8.72 -37.71 -1.62
C GLN A 888 -7.75 -38.90 -1.64
N THR A 889 -8.30 -40.11 -1.60
CA THR A 889 -7.59 -41.33 -2.03
C THR A 889 -8.00 -41.72 -3.46
N GLN A 890 -7.05 -41.60 -4.38
CA GLN A 890 -7.00 -42.24 -5.71
C GLN A 890 -8.26 -42.19 -6.61
N THR A 891 -8.30 -41.24 -7.54
CA THR A 891 -8.23 -41.55 -8.98
C THR A 891 -8.04 -40.28 -9.82
N GLN A 892 -7.07 -40.27 -10.74
CA GLN A 892 -6.92 -39.18 -11.71
C GLN A 892 -7.91 -39.36 -12.87
N GLN A 893 -8.72 -38.33 -13.15
CA GLN A 893 -9.32 -38.16 -14.47
C GLN A 893 -9.43 -36.67 -14.80
N THR A 894 -8.50 -36.16 -15.61
CA THR A 894 -8.32 -34.73 -15.86
C THR A 894 -9.33 -34.19 -16.88
N GLY A 895 -10.28 -33.38 -16.39
CA GLY A 895 -10.89 -32.28 -17.16
C GLY A 895 -11.81 -32.63 -18.33
N GLN A 896 -13.10 -32.84 -18.04
CA GLN A 896 -14.18 -32.45 -18.96
C GLN A 896 -15.39 -31.86 -18.19
N ARG A 897 -16.32 -31.25 -18.94
CA ARG A 897 -17.39 -30.33 -18.50
C ARG A 897 -18.47 -30.91 -17.55
N LYS A 898 -18.24 -32.08 -16.95
CA LYS A 898 -19.15 -32.73 -15.99
C LYS A 898 -18.35 -33.37 -14.85
N TRP A 899 -18.13 -32.62 -13.77
CA TRP A 899 -17.65 -33.17 -12.49
C TRP A 899 -18.77 -33.09 -11.45
N LYS A 900 -19.41 -34.22 -11.18
CA LYS A 900 -20.27 -34.47 -10.00
C LYS A 900 -19.97 -35.87 -9.49
N HIS A 901 -19.87 -36.05 -8.18
CA HIS A 901 -19.70 -37.36 -7.57
C HIS A 901 -20.95 -38.22 -7.81
N GLY A 902 -20.75 -39.49 -8.21
CA GLY A 902 -21.84 -40.44 -8.35
C GLY A 902 -22.16 -41.11 -7.02
N HIS A 903 -23.40 -40.98 -6.54
CA HIS A 903 -23.89 -41.82 -5.46
C HIS A 903 -24.14 -43.24 -5.99
N GLY A 904 -23.23 -44.17 -5.68
CA GLY A 904 -23.47 -45.60 -5.82
C GLY A 904 -24.02 -46.17 -4.51
N HIS A 905 -25.20 -46.77 -4.53
CA HIS A 905 -25.69 -47.58 -3.42
C HIS A 905 -24.88 -48.88 -3.30
N TYR A 906 -24.39 -49.18 -2.10
CA TYR A 906 -24.36 -50.51 -1.49
C TYR A 906 -24.37 -50.39 0.04
#